data_AF-A0A2A8V9X9-F1
#
_entry.id   AF-A0A2A8V9X9-F1
#
_cell.length_a   1.000
_cell.length_b   1.000
_cell.length_c   1.000
_cell.angle_alpha   90.00
_cell.angle_beta   90.00
_cell.angle_gamma   90.00
#
_symmetry.space_group_name_H-M   'P 1'
#
loop_
_entity.id
_entity.type
_entity.pdbx_description
1 polymer ?
#
loop_
_entity_poly.entity_id
_entity_poly.type
_entity_poly.pdbx_seq_one_letter_code
_entity_poly.pdbx_strand_id
1 'polypeptide(L)'
;MRKITTLLLLISLLISIAIPISAAMLTDIDNHWAKEEINALVEKEIINGYPDHTYRPNANVTRGQFVAFLVRALNLPKGNSGFVDVKAGNNLYEEINAAKKAGIIQGTVEGKALPNVNITRADAAVMLDRALQYKGDFNEGADLSFTDAGSVPQYALEAFQRVVHYGFVQGTKENTLDHSSTATRAESAVFIYRLYTFLLEKGLLDGGSEEPGEPGESVNLSPSEVQLTMASGEKVRVRMNTGGVPLSYYKKRVNDHLRSVDTHYYYKMGNTSAPLGELRVTLRTLDNGDTFVFTKFIHNGDNTYSASVILPFKDASSYSLKKMEEYGTITHEHNNTFGVDPTTHPIGLLTLQNADGLTNSVMLSKSYTSIQREKVYANGQKSVIREFDEELESYKIQKDQSGIYAVLNMKVLSKGISENWALVSKEKLFKEQQYIDYWFERSVDEYRSINKWLTADGAYSKLPWSIEPGYKLGYGRNIGAMQGGIYLRAYTGSEERYFYNLVLNSIADLDVFTGGSLTKGDVPVFKTEYTSTWLKNAYGTTAPYIDTRHNENTALFLKNAGEALNISKLSNANIRYADFLVNQKEIGNIIPITVSSHLIADYYAPGSKTTHVSLNHALGEMRFLIETYRQTGDDKYFKTARQLKAGIENLYPQWIRDDGNLWYQVNGDKVFNGTDYPTLTLVDLLLSQKLFEEISYPRSSIFDEMIKSKTTYLVNENHPFKGNELELLREQGFGYLVESYGNVKASSIPLDKDTLDLLAE
;
A
#
# COMPACT_ATOMS: atom_id res chain seq x y z
N MET A 1 -9.26 -13.45 -74.15
CA MET A 1 -8.06 -13.80 -73.38
C MET A 1 -7.35 -12.52 -72.98
N ARG A 2 -7.12 -12.34 -71.66
CA ARG A 2 -6.16 -11.43 -71.00
C ARG A 2 -6.32 -9.91 -71.19
N LYS A 3 -6.12 -9.04 -70.21
CA LYS A 3 -6.20 -9.01 -68.73
C LYS A 3 -5.53 -7.66 -68.37
N ILE A 4 -6.20 -6.86 -67.54
CA ILE A 4 -5.62 -5.98 -66.52
C ILE A 4 -4.86 -4.73 -67.03
N THR A 5 -5.57 -3.59 -67.06
CA THR A 5 -4.98 -2.24 -66.93
C THR A 5 -5.93 -1.36 -66.13
N THR A 6 -6.08 -1.62 -64.84
CA THR A 6 -6.65 -0.67 -63.86
C THR A 6 -6.24 -1.07 -62.44
N LEU A 7 -4.93 -1.06 -62.15
CA LEU A 7 -4.44 -1.20 -60.77
C LEU A 7 -2.98 -0.72 -60.67
N LEU A 8 -2.75 0.60 -60.64
CA LEU A 8 -1.46 1.20 -60.26
C LEU A 8 -1.63 2.69 -59.90
N LEU A 9 -2.70 3.03 -59.18
CA LEU A 9 -2.90 4.36 -58.59
C LEU A 9 -3.42 4.28 -57.13
N LEU A 10 -3.15 3.18 -56.44
CA LEU A 10 -3.67 2.89 -55.09
C LEU A 10 -2.69 2.07 -54.25
N ILE A 11 -1.38 2.32 -54.40
CA ILE A 11 -0.31 1.82 -53.50
C ILE A 11 0.74 2.93 -53.30
N SER A 12 0.31 4.12 -52.91
CA SER A 12 1.20 5.20 -52.45
C SER A 12 0.71 5.87 -51.17
N LEU A 13 -0.19 5.22 -50.43
CA LEU A 13 -0.69 5.72 -49.16
C LEU A 13 -1.04 4.52 -48.28
N LEU A 14 -0.05 4.01 -47.54
CA LEU A 14 -0.15 3.14 -46.36
C LEU A 14 1.18 2.37 -46.24
N ILE A 15 2.15 2.99 -45.58
CA ILE A 15 3.17 2.40 -44.69
C ILE A 15 3.81 3.61 -44.01
N SER A 16 3.08 4.15 -43.03
CA SER A 16 3.72 4.86 -41.93
C SER A 16 3.86 3.82 -40.83
N ILE A 17 4.86 2.94 -40.96
CA ILE A 17 5.30 2.14 -39.82
C ILE A 17 5.77 3.18 -38.80
N ALA A 18 5.00 3.37 -37.74
CA ALA A 18 5.50 3.97 -36.53
C ALA A 18 6.59 3.03 -36.03
N ILE A 19 7.84 3.33 -36.39
CA ILE A 19 9.00 2.73 -35.75
C ILE A 19 8.86 3.13 -34.28
N PRO A 20 8.80 2.19 -33.32
CA PRO A 20 8.90 2.57 -31.92
C PRO A 20 10.23 3.29 -31.79
N ILE A 21 10.19 4.58 -31.43
CA ILE A 21 11.41 5.33 -31.12
C ILE A 21 12.00 4.63 -29.90
N SER A 22 12.97 3.75 -30.14
CA SER A 22 13.83 3.22 -29.09
C SER A 22 14.40 4.43 -28.36
N ALA A 23 14.19 4.51 -27.04
CA ALA A 23 14.83 5.50 -26.20
C ALA A 23 16.32 5.48 -26.52
N ALA A 24 16.83 6.56 -27.13
CA ALA A 24 18.17 6.55 -27.67
C ALA A 24 19.17 6.38 -26.53
N MET A 25 19.94 5.29 -26.56
CA MET A 25 20.95 4.99 -25.55
C MET A 25 22.02 6.09 -25.56
N LEU A 26 22.23 6.74 -24.42
CA LEU A 26 23.23 7.79 -24.26
C LEU A 26 24.64 7.18 -24.23
N THR A 27 25.50 7.64 -25.14
CA THR A 27 26.79 6.99 -25.44
C THR A 27 27.93 7.37 -24.48
N ASP A 28 27.78 8.44 -23.70
CA ASP A 28 28.85 9.06 -22.91
C ASP A 28 28.66 8.94 -21.39
N ILE A 29 27.70 8.13 -20.94
CA ILE A 29 27.43 7.90 -19.51
C ILE A 29 27.64 6.46 -19.06
N ASP A 30 28.16 5.58 -19.92
CA ASP A 30 28.15 4.15 -19.66
C ASP A 30 28.89 3.71 -18.39
N ASN A 31 29.98 4.42 -18.05
CA ASN A 31 30.77 4.24 -16.84
C ASN A 31 30.68 5.45 -15.90
N HIS A 32 29.66 6.29 -16.05
CA HIS A 32 29.50 7.51 -15.26
C HIS A 32 28.75 7.24 -13.95
N TRP A 33 29.17 7.86 -12.84
CA TRP A 33 28.60 7.61 -11.51
C TRP A 33 27.12 7.97 -11.39
N ALA A 34 26.65 8.92 -12.21
CA ALA A 34 25.25 9.36 -12.27
C ALA A 34 24.41 8.65 -13.35
N LYS A 35 24.88 7.53 -13.91
CA LYS A 35 24.26 6.87 -15.06
C LYS A 35 22.80 6.51 -14.80
N GLU A 36 22.52 5.94 -13.64
CA GLU A 36 21.18 5.44 -13.29
C GLU A 36 20.19 6.59 -13.16
N GLU A 37 20.56 7.65 -12.43
CA GLU A 37 19.73 8.84 -12.26
C GLU A 37 19.51 9.57 -13.58
N ILE A 38 20.53 9.67 -14.43
CA ILE A 38 20.41 10.28 -15.76
C ILE A 38 19.42 9.48 -16.61
N ASN A 39 19.59 8.16 -16.70
CA ASN A 39 18.69 7.32 -17.50
C ASN A 39 17.24 7.39 -17.00
N ALA A 40 17.03 7.34 -15.69
CA ALA A 40 15.70 7.43 -15.10
C ALA A 40 15.01 8.76 -15.43
N LEU A 41 15.72 9.88 -15.35
CA LEU A 41 15.15 11.19 -15.67
C LEU A 41 14.95 11.42 -17.18
N VAL A 42 15.77 10.78 -18.03
CA VAL A 42 15.58 10.79 -19.50
C VAL A 42 14.34 10.00 -19.89
N GLU A 43 14.12 8.83 -19.28
CA GLU A 43 12.94 8.00 -19.51
C GLU A 43 11.63 8.73 -19.12
N LYS A 44 11.71 9.63 -18.13
CA LYS A 44 10.59 10.49 -17.71
C LYS A 44 10.51 11.83 -18.44
N GLU A 45 11.34 12.06 -19.46
CA GLU A 45 11.42 13.32 -20.23
C GLU A 45 11.70 14.57 -19.37
N ILE A 46 12.24 14.39 -18.15
CA ILE A 46 12.57 15.48 -17.23
C ILE A 46 13.86 16.18 -17.69
N ILE A 47 14.84 15.39 -18.13
CA ILE A 47 16.09 15.86 -18.73
C ILE A 47 16.25 15.26 -20.13
N ASN A 48 17.03 15.93 -20.99
CA ASN A 48 17.27 15.47 -22.36
C ASN A 48 18.77 15.39 -22.66
N GLY A 49 19.13 14.40 -23.48
CA GLY A 49 20.42 14.34 -24.18
C GLY A 49 20.47 15.31 -25.36
N TYR A 50 21.62 15.34 -26.02
CA TYR A 50 21.86 16.10 -27.24
C TYR A 50 21.50 15.24 -28.48
N PRO A 51 21.23 15.86 -29.65
CA PRO A 51 20.93 15.14 -30.89
C PRO A 51 22.02 14.17 -31.36
N ASP A 52 23.24 14.29 -30.84
CA ASP A 52 24.39 13.43 -31.10
C ASP A 52 24.45 12.19 -30.18
N HIS A 53 23.37 11.89 -29.44
CA HIS A 53 23.26 10.79 -28.48
C HIS A 53 24.23 10.89 -27.30
N THR A 54 24.65 12.11 -26.93
CA THR A 54 25.44 12.38 -25.71
C THR A 54 24.59 13.09 -24.66
N TYR A 55 24.91 12.92 -23.38
CA TYR A 55 24.33 13.68 -22.28
C TYR A 55 25.24 14.82 -21.81
N ARG A 56 26.56 14.68 -21.96
CA ARG A 56 27.61 15.59 -21.50
C ARG A 56 27.57 15.81 -19.99
N PRO A 57 27.75 14.76 -19.16
CA PRO A 57 27.53 14.82 -17.72
C PRO A 57 28.39 15.87 -16.99
N ASN A 58 29.59 16.15 -17.48
CA ASN A 58 30.53 17.10 -16.88
C ASN A 58 30.34 18.56 -17.36
N ALA A 59 29.40 18.83 -18.27
CA ALA A 59 29.14 20.21 -18.69
C ALA A 59 28.37 20.97 -17.60
N ASN A 60 28.64 22.26 -17.47
CA ASN A 60 27.94 23.12 -16.51
C ASN A 60 26.47 23.33 -16.91
N VAL A 61 25.61 23.49 -15.90
CA VAL A 61 24.19 23.77 -16.07
C VAL A 61 23.91 25.25 -15.85
N THR A 62 23.13 25.85 -16.73
CA THR A 62 22.61 27.21 -16.53
C THR A 62 21.42 27.20 -15.57
N ARG A 63 21.19 28.32 -14.87
CA ARG A 63 20.03 28.52 -13.98
C ARG A 63 18.72 28.22 -14.69
N GLY A 64 18.56 28.63 -15.95
CA GLY A 64 17.37 28.33 -16.74
C GLY A 64 17.18 26.83 -16.99
N GLN A 65 18.25 26.11 -17.33
CA GLN A 65 18.18 24.66 -17.54
C GLN A 65 17.83 23.91 -16.26
N PHE A 66 18.44 24.28 -15.13
CA PHE A 66 18.11 23.68 -13.83
C PHE A 66 16.64 23.89 -13.46
N VAL A 67 16.13 25.11 -13.68
CA VAL A 67 14.71 25.44 -13.50
C VAL A 67 13.81 24.59 -14.40
N ALA A 68 14.19 24.39 -15.66
CA ALA A 68 13.42 23.55 -16.57
C ALA A 68 13.33 22.09 -16.10
N PHE A 69 14.40 21.55 -15.52
CA PHE A 69 14.38 20.21 -14.93
C PHE A 69 13.40 20.14 -13.75
N LEU A 70 13.43 21.12 -12.83
CA LEU A 70 12.48 21.19 -11.71
C LEU A 70 11.03 21.28 -12.19
N VAL A 71 10.75 22.17 -13.16
CA VAL A 71 9.40 22.39 -13.68
C VAL A 71 8.81 21.10 -14.25
N ARG A 72 9.61 20.34 -15.02
CA ARG A 72 9.20 19.06 -15.58
C ARG A 72 9.04 17.99 -14.49
N ALA A 73 10.01 17.89 -13.58
CA ALA A 73 9.95 16.94 -12.46
C ALA A 73 8.70 17.15 -11.57
N LEU A 74 8.27 18.39 -11.38
CA LEU A 74 7.13 18.75 -10.53
C LEU A 74 5.78 18.82 -11.27
N ASN A 75 5.80 18.71 -12.61
CA ASN A 75 4.69 18.96 -13.52
C ASN A 75 3.97 20.30 -13.24
N LEU A 76 4.72 21.40 -13.22
CA LEU A 76 4.17 22.70 -12.82
C LEU A 76 3.25 23.30 -13.90
N PRO A 77 2.10 23.90 -13.51
CA PRO A 77 1.23 24.55 -14.46
C PRO A 77 1.91 25.79 -15.06
N LYS A 78 1.55 26.10 -16.31
CA LYS A 78 1.99 27.32 -16.99
C LYS A 78 1.70 28.58 -16.14
N GLY A 79 2.60 29.55 -16.26
CA GLY A 79 2.56 30.80 -15.52
C GLY A 79 2.96 32.01 -16.35
N ASN A 80 3.12 33.15 -15.69
CA ASN A 80 3.69 34.36 -16.27
C ASN A 80 4.77 34.87 -15.31
N SER A 81 6.01 35.07 -15.79
CA SER A 81 7.10 35.54 -14.93
C SER A 81 7.18 37.05 -14.81
N GLY A 82 6.99 37.81 -15.89
CA GLY A 82 7.36 39.23 -15.91
C GLY A 82 8.83 39.52 -15.56
N PHE A 83 9.76 38.58 -15.78
CA PHE A 83 11.21 38.88 -15.68
C PHE A 83 11.68 39.66 -16.92
N VAL A 84 12.47 40.71 -16.71
CA VAL A 84 12.86 41.63 -17.79
C VAL A 84 13.83 41.02 -18.81
N ASP A 85 14.55 39.97 -18.42
CA ASP A 85 15.52 39.22 -19.23
C ASP A 85 14.96 37.91 -19.82
N VAL A 86 13.65 37.65 -19.66
CA VAL A 86 12.97 36.43 -20.14
C VAL A 86 11.84 36.82 -21.10
N LYS A 87 12.17 36.94 -22.38
CA LYS A 87 11.23 37.31 -23.45
C LYS A 87 10.61 36.07 -24.10
N ALA A 88 9.44 36.21 -24.73
CA ALA A 88 8.68 35.12 -25.36
C ALA A 88 9.46 34.28 -26.40
N GLY A 89 10.56 34.80 -26.95
CA GLY A 89 11.45 34.05 -27.85
C GLY A 89 12.55 33.23 -27.16
N ASN A 90 12.59 33.17 -25.82
CA ASN A 90 13.53 32.32 -25.08
C ASN A 90 13.02 30.87 -25.06
N ASN A 91 13.88 29.89 -25.37
CA ASN A 91 13.52 28.47 -25.41
C ASN A 91 13.05 27.90 -24.06
N LEU A 92 13.32 28.58 -22.96
CA LEU A 92 12.92 28.21 -21.59
C LEU A 92 11.85 29.15 -21.01
N TYR A 93 11.22 29.96 -21.88
CA TYR A 93 10.24 30.98 -21.48
C TYR A 93 9.11 30.39 -20.63
N GLU A 94 8.51 29.28 -21.09
CA GLU A 94 7.38 28.65 -20.40
C GLU A 94 7.79 28.08 -19.03
N GLU A 95 8.93 27.38 -18.95
CA GLU A 95 9.40 26.78 -17.71
C GLU A 95 9.78 27.84 -16.67
N ILE A 96 10.49 28.89 -17.08
CA ILE A 96 10.86 29.99 -16.19
C ILE A 96 9.60 30.71 -15.66
N ASN A 97 8.58 30.86 -16.50
CA ASN A 97 7.30 31.44 -16.11
C ASN A 97 6.53 30.57 -15.10
N ALA A 98 6.50 29.27 -15.32
CA ALA A 98 5.88 28.31 -14.40
C ALA A 98 6.60 28.33 -13.04
N ALA A 99 7.93 28.30 -13.03
CA ALA A 99 8.73 28.31 -11.81
C ALA A 99 8.56 29.60 -10.99
N LYS A 100 8.42 30.76 -11.63
CA LYS A 100 8.15 32.01 -10.89
C LYS A 100 6.77 31.99 -10.24
N LYS A 101 5.74 31.54 -10.98
CA LYS A 101 4.38 31.41 -10.45
C LYS A 101 4.33 30.45 -9.26
N ALA A 102 5.14 29.39 -9.30
CA ALA A 102 5.30 28.44 -8.19
C ALA A 102 6.17 28.94 -7.04
N GLY A 103 6.77 30.13 -7.14
CA GLY A 103 7.65 30.69 -6.10
C GLY A 103 9.04 30.06 -6.01
N ILE A 104 9.39 29.14 -6.92
CA ILE A 104 10.68 28.43 -6.95
C ILE A 104 11.82 29.39 -7.31
N ILE A 105 11.55 30.32 -8.22
CA ILE A 105 12.47 31.42 -8.54
C ILE A 105 11.80 32.77 -8.27
N GLN A 106 12.54 33.66 -7.60
CA GLN A 106 12.06 35.00 -7.23
C GLN A 106 12.72 36.10 -8.09
N GLY A 107 13.90 35.81 -8.65
CA GLY A 107 14.71 36.75 -9.44
C GLY A 107 15.53 37.72 -8.58
N THR A 108 16.26 38.61 -9.24
CA THR A 108 17.05 39.67 -8.58
C THR A 108 16.19 40.88 -8.23
N VAL A 109 16.74 41.81 -7.44
CA VAL A 109 16.11 43.11 -7.14
C VAL A 109 15.80 43.94 -8.40
N GLU A 110 16.50 43.68 -9.51
CA GLU A 110 16.27 44.30 -10.82
C GLU A 110 15.21 43.55 -11.65
N GLY A 111 14.56 42.53 -11.09
CA GLY A 111 13.54 41.73 -11.77
C GLY A 111 14.11 40.82 -12.87
N LYS A 112 15.34 40.32 -12.73
CA LYS A 112 15.98 39.39 -13.68
C LYS A 112 15.98 37.95 -13.16
N ALA A 113 15.79 36.97 -14.04
CA ALA A 113 15.92 35.54 -13.74
C ALA A 113 17.37 35.03 -13.86
N LEU A 114 18.16 35.67 -14.72
CA LEU A 114 19.52 35.30 -15.11
C LEU A 114 19.59 33.87 -15.71
N PRO A 115 18.78 33.53 -16.74
CA PRO A 115 18.62 32.16 -17.20
C PRO A 115 19.87 31.56 -17.84
N ASN A 116 20.79 32.40 -18.35
CA ASN A 116 22.00 31.97 -19.05
C ASN A 116 23.25 31.91 -18.14
N VAL A 117 23.12 32.27 -16.86
CA VAL A 117 24.23 32.20 -15.89
C VAL A 117 24.32 30.77 -15.36
N ASN A 118 25.53 30.23 -15.21
CA ASN A 118 25.75 28.91 -14.61
C ASN A 118 25.22 28.90 -13.17
N ILE A 119 24.51 27.84 -12.79
CA ILE A 119 23.96 27.71 -11.44
C ILE A 119 25.03 27.26 -10.47
N THR A 120 25.13 27.92 -9.32
CA THR A 120 25.98 27.47 -8.21
C THR A 120 25.26 26.39 -7.40
N ARG A 121 26.01 25.57 -6.66
CA ARG A 121 25.42 24.57 -5.74
C ARG A 121 24.52 25.24 -4.67
N ALA A 122 24.88 26.43 -4.20
CA ALA A 122 24.03 27.22 -3.29
C ALA A 122 22.69 27.61 -3.93
N ASP A 123 22.70 28.10 -5.17
CA ASP A 123 21.47 28.47 -5.87
C ASP A 123 20.61 27.25 -6.19
N ALA A 124 21.22 26.12 -6.55
CA ALA A 124 20.54 24.86 -6.75
C ALA A 124 19.84 24.39 -5.46
N ALA A 125 20.54 24.44 -4.32
CA ALA A 125 19.97 24.10 -3.00
C ALA A 125 18.74 24.95 -2.67
N VAL A 126 18.81 26.27 -2.89
CA VAL A 126 17.67 27.18 -2.68
C VAL A 126 16.49 26.85 -3.58
N MET A 127 16.72 26.52 -4.85
CA MET A 127 15.64 26.14 -5.78
C MET A 127 15.03 24.78 -5.45
N LEU A 128 15.85 23.80 -5.06
CA LEU A 128 15.39 22.48 -4.59
C LEU A 128 14.53 22.60 -3.33
N ASP A 129 14.98 23.40 -2.36
CA ASP A 129 14.23 23.66 -1.13
C ASP A 129 12.88 24.31 -1.43
N ARG A 130 12.84 25.35 -2.28
CA ARG A 130 11.55 25.96 -2.65
C ARG A 130 10.64 25.02 -3.44
N ALA A 131 11.21 24.18 -4.29
CA ALA A 131 10.46 23.14 -5.00
C ALA A 131 9.86 22.10 -4.03
N LEU A 132 10.61 21.74 -2.98
CA LEU A 132 10.14 20.91 -1.89
C LEU A 132 8.98 21.60 -1.14
N GLN A 133 9.17 22.85 -0.72
CA GLN A 133 8.13 23.64 -0.02
C GLN A 133 6.86 23.85 -0.86
N TYR A 134 7.00 23.92 -2.20
CA TYR A 134 5.85 24.03 -3.09
C TYR A 134 4.93 22.79 -3.03
N LYS A 135 5.47 21.61 -2.70
CA LYS A 135 4.71 20.35 -2.62
C LYS A 135 4.24 20.00 -1.21
N GLY A 136 4.69 20.71 -0.18
CA GLY A 136 4.26 20.53 1.21
C GLY A 136 5.16 21.27 2.19
N ASP A 137 4.79 21.28 3.47
CA ASP A 137 5.56 21.96 4.51
C ASP A 137 6.68 21.04 5.05
N PHE A 138 7.90 21.21 4.53
CA PHE A 138 9.06 20.36 4.85
C PHE A 138 10.13 21.17 5.60
N ASN A 139 9.91 21.41 6.89
CA ASN A 139 10.69 22.38 7.66
C ASN A 139 11.88 21.79 8.44
N GLU A 140 12.11 20.48 8.36
CA GLU A 140 13.20 19.84 9.11
C GLU A 140 14.56 20.10 8.45
N GLY A 141 15.54 20.52 9.27
CA GLY A 141 16.90 20.82 8.84
C GLY A 141 17.94 20.01 9.62
N ALA A 142 19.08 19.77 8.99
CA ALA A 142 20.23 19.09 9.59
C ALA A 142 21.25 20.11 10.10
N ASP A 143 21.98 19.74 11.15
CA ASP A 143 23.21 20.44 11.52
C ASP A 143 24.30 20.17 10.47
N LEU A 144 24.78 21.22 9.82
CA LEU A 144 25.74 21.13 8.72
C LEU A 144 27.15 20.82 9.26
N SER A 145 27.52 19.54 9.29
CA SER A 145 28.83 19.06 9.77
C SER A 145 29.91 19.04 8.67
N PHE A 146 29.88 20.02 7.76
CA PHE A 146 30.83 20.16 6.65
C PHE A 146 31.92 21.18 6.97
N THR A 147 33.12 20.98 6.43
CA THR A 147 34.29 21.83 6.71
C THR A 147 34.12 23.27 6.24
N ASP A 148 33.32 23.49 5.19
CA ASP A 148 32.98 24.80 4.62
C ASP A 148 31.63 25.35 5.09
N ALA A 149 30.93 24.67 6.02
CA ALA A 149 29.58 25.05 6.46
C ALA A 149 29.52 26.48 7.02
N GLY A 150 30.56 26.92 7.72
CA GLY A 150 30.67 28.29 8.26
C GLY A 150 30.83 29.39 7.19
N SER A 151 31.06 29.02 5.93
CA SER A 151 31.19 29.94 4.79
C SER A 151 29.98 29.93 3.85
N VAL A 152 28.95 29.12 4.16
CA VAL A 152 27.71 29.08 3.37
C VAL A 152 27.03 30.45 3.42
N PRO A 153 26.66 31.03 2.27
CA PRO A 153 25.96 32.31 2.24
C PRO A 153 24.65 32.26 3.04
N GLN A 154 24.36 33.32 3.81
CA GLN A 154 23.20 33.38 4.69
C GLN A 154 21.87 33.06 3.97
N TYR A 155 21.73 33.47 2.70
CA TYR A 155 20.51 33.23 1.92
C TYR A 155 20.26 31.75 1.57
N ALA A 156 21.30 30.92 1.62
CA ALA A 156 21.26 29.51 1.27
C ALA A 156 21.39 28.59 2.49
N LEU A 157 21.71 29.12 3.68
CA LEU A 157 21.99 28.34 4.88
C LEU A 157 20.82 27.41 5.25
N GLU A 158 19.62 27.96 5.40
CA GLU A 158 18.43 27.15 5.72
C GLU A 158 18.09 26.15 4.61
N ALA A 159 18.26 26.55 3.35
CA ALA A 159 18.03 25.66 2.23
C ALA A 159 18.98 24.46 2.30
N PHE A 160 20.27 24.67 2.55
CA PHE A 160 21.24 23.58 2.74
C PHE A 160 20.88 22.69 3.94
N GLN A 161 20.49 23.26 5.08
CA GLN A 161 20.05 22.48 6.24
C GLN A 161 18.92 21.51 5.84
N ARG A 162 17.92 21.98 5.08
CA ARG A 162 16.79 21.16 4.62
C ARG A 162 17.19 20.17 3.52
N VAL A 163 17.86 20.60 2.46
CA VAL A 163 18.20 19.70 1.34
C VAL A 163 19.26 18.66 1.69
N VAL A 164 20.08 18.90 2.73
CA VAL A 164 20.96 17.90 3.33
C VAL A 164 20.16 16.94 4.21
N HIS A 165 19.27 17.45 5.06
CA HIS A 165 18.39 16.62 5.89
C HIS A 165 17.58 15.62 5.06
N TYR A 166 16.95 16.08 3.98
CA TYR A 166 16.17 15.23 3.08
C TYR A 166 17.03 14.48 2.04
N GLY A 167 18.36 14.63 2.08
CA GLY A 167 19.30 13.85 1.28
C GLY A 167 19.40 14.24 -0.20
N PHE A 168 18.81 15.36 -0.63
CA PHE A 168 18.85 15.80 -2.03
C PHE A 168 20.25 16.26 -2.43
N VAL A 169 20.95 16.95 -1.52
CA VAL A 169 22.34 17.37 -1.69
C VAL A 169 23.21 16.67 -0.65
N GLN A 170 24.34 16.12 -1.09
CA GLN A 170 25.37 15.52 -0.25
C GLN A 170 26.68 16.28 -0.42
N GLY A 171 27.54 16.22 0.59
CA GLY A 171 28.88 16.78 0.54
C GLY A 171 29.82 16.01 -0.40
N THR A 172 30.92 16.65 -0.76
CA THR A 172 31.99 16.05 -1.56
C THR A 172 32.80 15.04 -0.75
N LYS A 173 33.71 14.30 -1.40
CA LYS A 173 34.62 13.36 -0.73
C LYS A 173 35.52 14.04 0.30
N GLU A 174 35.77 15.33 0.12
CA GLU A 174 36.57 16.20 0.97
C GLU A 174 35.77 16.78 2.16
N ASN A 175 34.53 16.31 2.38
CA ASN A 175 33.62 16.79 3.43
C ASN A 175 33.31 18.30 3.31
N THR A 176 33.00 18.76 2.09
CA THR A 176 32.57 20.14 1.80
C THR A 176 31.19 20.13 1.12
N LEU A 177 30.40 21.19 1.28
CA LEU A 177 29.21 21.43 0.45
C LEU A 177 29.58 21.96 -0.93
N ASP A 178 30.74 22.60 -1.05
CA ASP A 178 31.26 23.26 -2.24
C ASP A 178 30.24 24.27 -2.80
N HIS A 179 29.66 25.07 -1.91
CA HIS A 179 28.46 25.87 -2.17
C HIS A 179 28.62 26.90 -3.30
N SER A 180 29.85 27.35 -3.56
CA SER A 180 30.16 28.38 -4.56
C SER A 180 30.49 27.81 -5.94
N SER A 181 30.74 26.51 -6.08
CA SER A 181 31.06 25.91 -7.38
C SER A 181 29.81 25.78 -8.26
N THR A 182 30.03 25.74 -9.57
CA THR A 182 28.97 25.57 -10.56
C THR A 182 28.56 24.11 -10.67
N ALA A 183 27.27 23.82 -10.61
CA ALA A 183 26.77 22.45 -10.74
C ALA A 183 26.90 21.94 -12.18
N THR A 184 27.38 20.71 -12.30
CA THR A 184 27.42 19.94 -13.55
C THR A 184 26.04 19.37 -13.90
N ARG A 185 25.89 18.88 -15.14
CA ARG A 185 24.69 18.18 -15.60
C ARG A 185 24.44 16.91 -14.80
N ALA A 186 25.48 16.16 -14.47
CA ALA A 186 25.38 14.96 -13.63
C ALA A 186 24.90 15.28 -12.21
N GLU A 187 25.52 16.26 -11.53
CA GLU A 187 25.07 16.68 -10.19
C GLU A 187 23.63 17.18 -10.21
N SER A 188 23.28 17.98 -11.22
CA SER A 188 21.93 18.48 -11.39
C SER A 188 20.93 17.33 -11.58
N ALA A 189 21.23 16.34 -12.42
CA ALA A 189 20.39 15.17 -12.60
C ALA A 189 20.19 14.41 -11.28
N VAL A 190 21.25 14.21 -10.50
CA VAL A 190 21.18 13.50 -9.21
C VAL A 190 20.36 14.27 -8.19
N PHE A 191 20.52 15.60 -8.08
CA PHE A 191 19.71 16.41 -7.18
C PHE A 191 18.22 16.35 -7.54
N ILE A 192 17.91 16.48 -8.83
CA ILE A 192 16.53 16.43 -9.35
C ILE A 192 15.94 15.04 -9.16
N TYR A 193 16.70 13.98 -9.44
CA TYR A 193 16.27 12.60 -9.26
C TYR A 193 15.92 12.31 -7.80
N ARG A 194 16.78 12.72 -6.86
CA ARG A 194 16.52 12.52 -5.43
C ARG A 194 15.27 13.27 -4.95
N LEU A 195 15.10 14.53 -5.35
CA LEU A 195 13.87 15.27 -5.06
C LEU A 195 12.65 14.59 -5.69
N TYR A 196 12.72 14.22 -6.97
CA TYR A 196 11.64 13.59 -7.71
C TYR A 196 11.22 12.26 -7.08
N THR A 197 12.17 11.38 -6.79
CA THR A 197 11.93 10.09 -6.13
C THR A 197 11.35 10.28 -4.74
N PHE A 198 11.89 11.21 -3.94
CA PHE A 198 11.33 11.53 -2.62
C PHE A 198 9.87 11.98 -2.73
N LEU A 199 9.55 12.90 -3.64
CA LEU A 199 8.19 13.38 -3.79
C LEU A 199 7.24 12.29 -4.34
N LEU A 200 7.72 11.39 -5.20
CA LEU A 200 6.97 10.20 -5.65
C LEU A 200 6.66 9.24 -4.50
N GLU A 201 7.65 8.92 -3.67
CA GLU A 201 7.50 8.08 -2.47
C GLU A 201 6.50 8.67 -1.48
N LYS A 202 6.44 10.00 -1.39
CA LYS A 202 5.45 10.72 -0.57
C LYS A 202 4.07 10.83 -1.21
N GLY A 203 3.88 10.34 -2.44
CA GLY A 203 2.62 10.47 -3.18
C GLY A 203 2.30 11.92 -3.58
N LEU A 204 3.31 12.80 -3.61
CA LEU A 204 3.20 14.22 -3.94
C LEU A 204 3.48 14.52 -5.43
N LEU A 205 3.93 13.50 -6.15
CA LEU A 205 4.00 13.47 -7.60
C LEU A 205 3.14 12.33 -8.14
N ASP A 206 2.55 12.59 -9.29
CA ASP A 206 1.72 11.63 -10.00
C ASP A 206 2.61 10.58 -10.68
N GLY A 207 2.93 9.49 -9.96
CA GLY A 207 3.88 8.45 -10.37
C GLY A 207 3.40 7.45 -11.43
N GLY A 208 2.67 7.90 -12.45
CA GLY A 208 2.32 7.08 -13.60
C GLY A 208 3.16 7.42 -14.82
N SER A 209 3.32 6.49 -15.76
CA SER A 209 3.50 6.90 -17.16
C SER A 209 2.25 7.69 -17.57
N GLU A 210 2.36 9.02 -17.61
CA GLU A 210 1.32 9.88 -18.14
C GLU A 210 1.37 9.80 -19.66
N GLU A 211 0.63 8.86 -20.24
CA GLU A 211 0.32 8.95 -21.67
C GLU A 211 -0.86 9.92 -21.85
N PRO A 212 -0.74 10.98 -22.67
CA PRO A 212 -1.91 11.62 -23.25
C PRO A 212 -2.52 10.65 -24.28
N GLY A 213 -3.23 9.64 -23.79
CA GLY A 213 -3.96 8.66 -24.59
C GLY A 213 -5.46 8.94 -24.53
N GLU A 214 -6.11 9.06 -25.68
CA GLU A 214 -7.57 9.17 -25.75
C GLU A 214 -8.26 8.00 -25.03
N PRO A 215 -9.34 8.23 -24.27
CA PRO A 215 -10.14 7.14 -23.74
C PRO A 215 -10.71 6.31 -24.89
N GLY A 216 -10.71 4.99 -24.74
CA GLY A 216 -11.26 4.07 -25.73
C GLY A 216 -12.67 4.47 -26.16
N GLU A 217 -12.82 4.80 -27.44
CA GLU A 217 -14.08 5.01 -28.17
C GLU A 217 -15.12 5.92 -27.49
N SER A 218 -14.94 7.24 -27.60
CA SER A 218 -16.00 8.24 -27.42
C SER A 218 -16.98 8.25 -28.61
N VAL A 219 -17.56 7.10 -28.97
CA VAL A 219 -18.55 7.05 -30.05
C VAL A 219 -19.94 7.32 -29.47
N ASN A 220 -20.48 8.52 -29.68
CA ASN A 220 -21.88 8.91 -29.47
C ASN A 220 -22.46 8.70 -28.05
N LEU A 221 -21.70 8.96 -26.99
CA LEU A 221 -22.23 8.96 -25.61
C LEU A 221 -22.63 10.38 -25.18
N SER A 222 -23.59 10.47 -24.25
CA SER A 222 -23.95 11.72 -23.57
C SER A 222 -22.70 12.35 -22.90
N PRO A 223 -22.56 13.69 -22.83
CA PRO A 223 -21.46 14.32 -22.09
C PRO A 223 -21.36 13.90 -20.62
N SER A 224 -22.42 13.34 -20.06
CA SER A 224 -22.52 12.83 -18.68
C SER A 224 -22.24 11.33 -18.55
N GLU A 225 -21.77 10.67 -19.60
CA GLU A 225 -21.52 9.23 -19.64
C GLU A 225 -20.15 8.91 -20.25
N VAL A 226 -19.45 7.96 -19.65
CA VAL A 226 -18.15 7.46 -20.12
C VAL A 226 -18.20 5.95 -20.26
N GLN A 227 -17.42 5.40 -21.19
CA GLN A 227 -17.31 3.98 -21.42
C GLN A 227 -15.84 3.58 -21.49
N LEU A 228 -15.51 2.45 -20.88
CA LEU A 228 -14.20 1.84 -20.89
C LEU A 228 -14.32 0.37 -21.30
N THR A 229 -13.28 -0.14 -21.95
CA THR A 229 -13.19 -1.54 -22.36
C THR A 229 -12.18 -2.25 -21.46
N MET A 230 -12.61 -3.35 -20.84
CA MET A 230 -11.75 -4.24 -20.06
C MET A 230 -10.84 -5.04 -21.00
N ALA A 231 -9.73 -5.58 -20.50
CA ALA A 231 -8.81 -6.41 -21.30
C ALA A 231 -9.50 -7.64 -21.92
N SER A 232 -10.53 -8.16 -21.26
CA SER A 232 -11.38 -9.24 -21.73
C SER A 232 -12.32 -8.82 -22.87
N GLY A 233 -12.50 -7.53 -23.14
CA GLY A 233 -13.36 -6.98 -24.19
C GLY A 233 -14.76 -6.57 -23.74
N GLU A 234 -15.21 -7.02 -22.56
CA GLU A 234 -16.40 -6.49 -21.89
C GLU A 234 -16.22 -4.99 -21.62
N LYS A 235 -17.34 -4.28 -21.58
CA LYS A 235 -17.35 -2.83 -21.35
C LYS A 235 -17.83 -2.51 -19.94
N VAL A 236 -17.39 -1.39 -19.39
CA VAL A 236 -18.01 -0.73 -18.25
C VAL A 236 -18.40 0.67 -18.67
N ARG A 237 -19.61 1.10 -18.29
CA ARG A 237 -20.04 2.50 -18.45
C ARG A 237 -20.26 3.13 -17.09
N VAL A 238 -19.94 4.40 -16.97
CA VAL A 238 -20.31 5.21 -15.80
C VAL A 238 -21.10 6.42 -16.28
N ARG A 239 -22.32 6.57 -15.76
CA ARG A 239 -23.24 7.63 -16.16
C ARG A 239 -23.69 8.43 -14.95
N MET A 240 -23.58 9.76 -15.04
CA MET A 240 -24.20 10.65 -14.05
C MET A 240 -25.72 10.58 -14.14
N ASN A 241 -26.37 10.30 -13.02
CA ASN A 241 -27.83 10.34 -12.90
C ASN A 241 -28.32 11.75 -12.59
N THR A 242 -27.50 12.55 -11.90
CA THR A 242 -27.74 13.98 -11.72
C THR A 242 -27.55 14.71 -13.06
N GLY A 243 -28.61 15.38 -13.53
CA GLY A 243 -28.59 16.12 -14.79
C GLY A 243 -27.61 17.29 -14.81
N GLY A 244 -27.06 17.60 -15.99
CA GLY A 244 -26.19 18.76 -16.20
C GLY A 244 -24.76 18.61 -15.67
N VAL A 245 -24.32 17.39 -15.35
CA VAL A 245 -22.96 17.11 -14.85
C VAL A 245 -22.17 16.35 -15.92
N PRO A 246 -21.44 17.04 -16.82
CA PRO A 246 -20.56 16.37 -17.77
C PRO A 246 -19.37 15.71 -17.07
N LEU A 247 -18.83 14.66 -17.69
CA LEU A 247 -17.61 13.97 -17.28
C LEU A 247 -16.52 14.26 -18.31
N SER A 248 -15.51 15.03 -17.91
CA SER A 248 -14.41 15.41 -18.79
C SER A 248 -13.16 14.62 -18.45
N TYR A 249 -12.78 13.69 -19.31
CA TYR A 249 -11.53 12.94 -19.17
C TYR A 249 -10.34 13.90 -19.13
N TYR A 250 -9.37 13.63 -18.26
CA TYR A 250 -8.17 14.46 -18.20
C TYR A 250 -6.87 13.72 -17.88
N LYS A 251 -6.94 12.47 -17.39
CA LYS A 251 -5.74 11.72 -16.99
C LYS A 251 -5.97 10.21 -17.03
N LYS A 252 -4.96 9.47 -17.48
CA LYS A 252 -4.82 8.02 -17.34
C LYS A 252 -3.53 7.74 -16.55
N ARG A 253 -3.57 6.73 -15.68
CA ARG A 253 -2.38 6.21 -15.00
C ARG A 253 -2.40 4.70 -15.08
N VAL A 254 -1.26 4.10 -15.41
CA VAL A 254 -1.06 2.65 -15.36
C VAL A 254 -0.08 2.36 -14.24
N ASN A 255 -0.45 1.45 -13.33
CA ASN A 255 0.43 0.93 -12.30
C ASN A 255 0.53 -0.58 -12.45
N ASP A 256 1.75 -1.08 -12.65
CA ASP A 256 2.02 -2.51 -12.66
C ASP A 256 2.12 -3.02 -11.22
N HIS A 257 1.51 -4.18 -10.98
CA HIS A 257 1.57 -4.94 -9.74
C HIS A 257 2.06 -6.36 -10.03
N LEU A 258 2.36 -7.13 -8.98
CA LEU A 258 2.68 -8.55 -9.14
C LEU A 258 1.45 -9.30 -9.66
N ARG A 259 1.52 -9.75 -10.93
CA ARG A 259 0.45 -10.49 -11.65
C ARG A 259 -0.88 -9.74 -11.78
N SER A 260 -0.84 -8.41 -11.71
CA SER A 260 -1.99 -7.57 -12.03
C SER A 260 -1.55 -6.20 -12.51
N VAL A 261 -2.44 -5.48 -13.18
CA VAL A 261 -2.19 -4.12 -13.69
C VAL A 261 -3.40 -3.25 -13.39
N ASP A 262 -3.18 -2.12 -12.72
CA ASP A 262 -4.20 -1.11 -12.49
C ASP A 262 -4.15 -0.06 -13.59
N THR A 263 -5.24 0.06 -14.36
CA THR A 263 -5.44 1.18 -15.29
C THR A 263 -6.47 2.14 -14.72
N HIS A 264 -6.02 3.29 -14.23
CA HIS A 264 -6.85 4.35 -13.70
C HIS A 264 -7.24 5.35 -14.80
N TYR A 265 -8.52 5.70 -14.85
CA TYR A 265 -9.08 6.75 -15.71
C TYR A 265 -9.73 7.82 -14.83
N TYR A 266 -9.31 9.07 -15.02
CA TYR A 266 -9.75 10.20 -14.20
C TYR A 266 -10.57 11.19 -15.04
N TYR A 267 -11.69 11.62 -14.45
CA TYR A 267 -12.64 12.52 -15.08
C TYR A 267 -13.01 13.64 -14.12
N LYS A 268 -12.92 14.89 -14.61
CA LYS A 268 -13.49 16.05 -13.92
C LYS A 268 -15.01 16.03 -14.06
N MET A 269 -15.71 16.27 -12.96
CA MET A 269 -17.16 16.39 -12.97
C MET A 269 -17.58 17.85 -13.12
N GLY A 270 -18.52 18.13 -14.02
CA GLY A 270 -19.03 19.48 -14.23
C GLY A 270 -18.04 20.36 -15.00
N ASN A 271 -17.90 21.61 -14.57
CA ASN A 271 -17.03 22.57 -15.24
C ASN A 271 -15.54 22.21 -15.05
N THR A 272 -14.78 22.06 -16.13
CA THR A 272 -13.36 21.68 -16.08
C THR A 272 -12.43 22.69 -15.41
N SER A 273 -12.83 23.97 -15.39
CA SER A 273 -12.09 25.08 -14.73
C SER A 273 -12.38 25.18 -13.24
N ALA A 274 -13.52 24.63 -12.80
CA ALA A 274 -13.96 24.59 -11.41
C ALA A 274 -14.76 23.30 -11.17
N PRO A 275 -14.08 22.13 -11.14
CA PRO A 275 -14.77 20.84 -11.10
C PRO A 275 -15.53 20.68 -9.79
N LEU A 276 -16.73 20.11 -9.88
CA LEU A 276 -17.57 19.78 -8.72
C LEU A 276 -16.92 18.66 -7.87
N GLY A 277 -16.10 17.86 -8.52
CA GLY A 277 -15.50 16.67 -7.96
C GLY A 277 -14.73 15.90 -9.04
N GLU A 278 -14.39 14.67 -8.70
CA GLU A 278 -13.68 13.75 -9.56
C GLU A 278 -14.35 12.38 -9.59
N LEU A 279 -14.43 11.80 -10.78
CA LEU A 279 -14.71 10.39 -10.97
C LEU A 279 -13.41 9.69 -11.37
N ARG A 280 -13.06 8.62 -10.65
CA ARG A 280 -11.98 7.70 -11.01
C ARG A 280 -12.56 6.31 -11.24
N VAL A 281 -12.32 5.74 -12.41
CA VAL A 281 -12.59 4.33 -12.70
C VAL A 281 -11.25 3.62 -12.82
N THR A 282 -11.06 2.56 -12.04
CA THR A 282 -9.84 1.73 -12.10
C THR A 282 -10.22 0.34 -12.57
N LEU A 283 -9.55 -0.11 -13.63
CA LEU A 283 -9.61 -1.48 -14.10
C LEU A 283 -8.35 -2.19 -13.62
N ARG A 284 -8.48 -3.05 -12.62
CA ARG A 284 -7.40 -3.94 -12.16
C ARG A 284 -7.54 -5.25 -12.91
N THR A 285 -6.74 -5.42 -13.95
CA THR A 285 -6.71 -6.65 -14.75
C THR A 285 -5.71 -7.62 -14.12
N LEU A 286 -6.19 -8.80 -13.76
CA LEU A 286 -5.38 -9.90 -13.24
C LEU A 286 -4.78 -10.70 -14.40
N ASP A 287 -3.71 -11.42 -14.15
CA ASP A 287 -3.02 -12.21 -15.17
C ASP A 287 -3.83 -13.40 -15.71
N ASN A 288 -4.86 -13.83 -14.99
CA ASN A 288 -5.84 -14.82 -15.49
C ASN A 288 -6.91 -14.20 -16.42
N GLY A 289 -6.85 -12.89 -16.67
CA GLY A 289 -7.77 -12.13 -17.53
C GLY A 289 -9.02 -11.58 -16.81
N ASP A 290 -9.24 -11.92 -15.54
CA ASP A 290 -10.34 -11.36 -14.76
C ASP A 290 -10.04 -9.90 -14.41
N THR A 291 -11.10 -9.10 -14.20
CA THR A 291 -10.93 -7.66 -13.94
C THR A 291 -11.77 -7.22 -12.75
N PHE A 292 -11.12 -6.60 -11.75
CA PHE A 292 -11.84 -5.76 -10.80
C PHE A 292 -12.11 -4.40 -11.42
N VAL A 293 -13.36 -3.98 -11.36
CA VAL A 293 -13.84 -2.66 -11.76
C VAL A 293 -14.09 -1.87 -10.48
N PHE A 294 -13.19 -0.97 -10.13
CA PHE A 294 -13.37 -0.06 -9.00
C PHE A 294 -13.85 1.31 -9.49
N THR A 295 -14.88 1.84 -8.85
CA THR A 295 -15.34 3.22 -9.10
C THR A 295 -15.22 4.03 -7.84
N LYS A 296 -14.57 5.19 -7.93
CA LYS A 296 -14.44 6.16 -6.85
C LYS A 296 -14.96 7.51 -7.30
N PHE A 297 -15.86 8.06 -6.52
CA PHE A 297 -16.55 9.31 -6.82
C PHE A 297 -16.31 10.28 -5.67
N ILE A 298 -15.52 11.32 -5.90
CA ILE A 298 -15.16 12.35 -4.92
C ILE A 298 -15.97 13.60 -5.23
N HIS A 299 -16.68 14.12 -4.24
CA HIS A 299 -17.43 15.37 -4.38
C HIS A 299 -16.91 16.42 -3.43
N ASN A 300 -16.72 17.65 -3.92
CA ASN A 300 -16.11 18.74 -3.15
C ASN A 300 -17.13 19.80 -2.68
N GLY A 301 -18.38 19.73 -3.17
CA GLY A 301 -19.44 20.69 -2.86
C GLY A 301 -20.40 20.22 -1.78
N ASP A 302 -21.52 20.95 -1.62
CA ASP A 302 -22.50 20.72 -0.56
C ASP A 302 -23.77 19.95 -1.01
N ASN A 303 -23.93 19.71 -2.32
CA ASN A 303 -25.09 18.98 -2.87
C ASN A 303 -24.87 17.47 -2.95
N THR A 304 -25.95 16.69 -3.07
CA THR A 304 -25.88 15.24 -3.35
C THR A 304 -25.83 14.98 -4.86
N TYR A 305 -24.92 14.12 -5.28
CA TYR A 305 -24.83 13.65 -6.66
C TYR A 305 -24.96 12.13 -6.73
N SER A 306 -25.49 11.62 -7.83
CA SER A 306 -25.61 10.19 -8.06
C SER A 306 -25.14 9.79 -9.46
N ALA A 307 -24.63 8.57 -9.55
CA ALA A 307 -24.14 7.96 -10.78
C ALA A 307 -24.53 6.49 -10.83
N SER A 308 -24.46 5.88 -12.01
CA SER A 308 -24.63 4.45 -12.21
C SER A 308 -23.41 3.87 -12.91
N VAL A 309 -22.86 2.80 -12.32
CA VAL A 309 -21.89 1.91 -12.97
C VAL A 309 -22.69 0.83 -13.68
N ILE A 310 -22.49 0.68 -14.99
CA ILE A 310 -23.28 -0.18 -15.86
C ILE A 310 -22.33 -1.18 -16.52
N LEU A 311 -22.54 -2.47 -16.26
CA LEU A 311 -21.83 -3.59 -16.86
C LEU A 311 -22.72 -4.24 -17.93
N PRO A 312 -22.55 -3.90 -19.22
CA PRO A 312 -23.27 -4.54 -20.34
C PRO A 312 -22.67 -5.90 -20.72
N PHE A 313 -23.54 -6.92 -20.76
CA PHE A 313 -23.27 -8.27 -21.26
C PHE A 313 -24.14 -8.55 -22.47
N LYS A 314 -23.65 -8.14 -23.65
CA LYS A 314 -24.44 -8.15 -24.90
C LYS A 314 -24.83 -9.55 -25.36
N ASP A 315 -23.94 -10.52 -25.14
CA ASP A 315 -24.12 -11.90 -25.63
C ASP A 315 -24.91 -12.78 -24.66
N ALA A 316 -25.24 -12.26 -23.46
CA ALA A 316 -25.93 -13.00 -22.43
C ALA A 316 -27.44 -13.09 -22.72
N SER A 317 -27.94 -14.32 -22.74
CA SER A 317 -29.35 -14.65 -23.02
C SER A 317 -30.18 -14.84 -21.74
N SER A 318 -29.55 -15.28 -20.65
CA SER A 318 -30.16 -15.50 -19.33
C SER A 318 -29.18 -15.11 -18.21
N TYR A 319 -29.72 -14.96 -17.00
CA TYR A 319 -28.92 -14.72 -15.80
C TYR A 319 -29.53 -15.40 -14.57
N SER A 320 -28.69 -15.62 -13.57
CA SER A 320 -29.08 -15.90 -12.19
C SER A 320 -28.25 -15.03 -11.24
N LEU A 321 -28.87 -14.54 -10.17
CA LEU A 321 -28.18 -13.81 -9.11
C LEU A 321 -28.39 -14.59 -7.82
N LYS A 322 -27.32 -15.18 -7.29
CA LYS A 322 -27.31 -15.80 -5.97
C LYS A 322 -26.85 -14.75 -4.97
N LYS A 323 -27.72 -14.37 -4.04
CA LYS A 323 -27.42 -13.29 -3.10
C LYS A 323 -26.85 -13.80 -1.79
N MET A 324 -25.95 -13.03 -1.19
CA MET A 324 -25.41 -13.38 0.14
C MET A 324 -26.46 -13.22 1.26
N GLU A 325 -27.47 -12.35 1.09
CA GLU A 325 -28.56 -12.20 2.08
C GLU A 325 -29.41 -13.47 2.24
N GLU A 326 -29.36 -14.40 1.28
CA GLU A 326 -30.09 -15.67 1.34
C GLU A 326 -29.45 -16.67 2.33
N TYR A 327 -28.21 -16.41 2.78
CA TYR A 327 -27.44 -17.31 3.65
C TYR A 327 -27.50 -16.94 5.13
N GLY A 328 -28.14 -15.83 5.48
CA GLY A 328 -28.36 -15.44 6.86
C GLY A 328 -28.54 -13.94 7.02
N THR A 329 -28.78 -13.53 8.26
CA THR A 329 -28.94 -12.12 8.63
C THR A 329 -27.82 -11.68 9.55
N ILE A 330 -27.24 -10.53 9.27
CA ILE A 330 -26.22 -9.94 10.15
C ILE A 330 -26.93 -9.25 11.32
N THR A 331 -26.60 -9.71 12.53
CA THR A 331 -26.93 -8.98 13.75
C THR A 331 -25.73 -8.09 14.09
N HIS A 332 -25.93 -6.77 14.00
CA HIS A 332 -24.90 -5.79 14.30
C HIS A 332 -24.69 -5.67 15.81
N GLU A 333 -23.91 -6.58 16.38
CA GLU A 333 -23.59 -6.55 17.80
C GLU A 333 -22.66 -5.38 18.15
N HIS A 334 -22.64 -5.00 19.42
CA HIS A 334 -21.67 -4.04 19.92
C HIS A 334 -20.37 -4.75 20.32
N ASN A 335 -19.22 -4.29 19.80
CA ASN A 335 -17.90 -4.71 20.27
C ASN A 335 -17.29 -3.62 21.15
N ASN A 336 -16.71 -3.98 22.30
CA ASN A 336 -16.14 -3.00 23.25
C ASN A 336 -14.94 -2.20 22.71
N THR A 337 -14.25 -2.72 21.70
CA THR A 337 -13.08 -2.08 21.08
C THR A 337 -13.46 -1.32 19.81
N PHE A 338 -14.27 -1.92 18.95
CA PHE A 338 -14.58 -1.41 17.60
C PHE A 338 -15.93 -0.69 17.52
N GLY A 339 -16.78 -0.82 18.54
CA GLY A 339 -18.17 -0.42 18.50
C GLY A 339 -19.01 -1.33 17.62
N VAL A 340 -19.99 -0.74 16.94
CA VAL A 340 -20.81 -1.42 15.93
C VAL A 340 -20.17 -1.23 14.56
N ASP A 341 -19.95 -2.32 13.84
CA ASP A 341 -19.64 -2.29 12.40
C ASP A 341 -20.97 -2.39 11.62
N PRO A 342 -21.45 -1.30 10.99
CA PRO A 342 -22.72 -1.30 10.24
C PRO A 342 -22.62 -1.95 8.86
N THR A 343 -21.42 -2.30 8.40
CA THR A 343 -21.25 -2.89 7.06
C THR A 343 -21.62 -4.37 7.05
N THR A 344 -21.96 -4.90 5.87
CA THR A 344 -22.45 -6.26 5.72
C THR A 344 -21.52 -7.10 4.83
N HIS A 345 -22.04 -7.59 3.70
CA HIS A 345 -21.39 -8.45 2.73
C HIS A 345 -21.63 -7.88 1.32
N PRO A 346 -20.88 -8.31 0.29
CA PRO A 346 -21.23 -8.03 -1.12
C PRO A 346 -22.66 -8.44 -1.48
N ILE A 347 -23.21 -7.92 -2.58
CA ILE A 347 -24.58 -8.26 -3.02
C ILE A 347 -24.68 -9.76 -3.31
N GLY A 348 -23.73 -10.28 -4.09
CA GLY A 348 -23.66 -11.70 -4.44
C GLY A 348 -23.13 -11.97 -5.84
N LEU A 349 -23.32 -13.21 -6.28
CA LEU A 349 -22.77 -13.76 -7.52
C LEU A 349 -23.80 -13.70 -8.65
N LEU A 350 -23.58 -12.83 -9.61
CA LEU A 350 -24.31 -12.79 -10.87
C LEU A 350 -23.65 -13.74 -11.88
N THR A 351 -24.41 -14.72 -12.34
CA THR A 351 -24.01 -15.66 -13.39
C THR A 351 -24.83 -15.37 -14.64
N LEU A 352 -24.18 -15.20 -15.78
CA LEU A 352 -24.79 -14.86 -17.06
C LEU A 352 -24.48 -15.95 -18.06
N GLN A 353 -25.47 -16.45 -18.80
CA GLN A 353 -25.25 -17.50 -19.80
C GLN A 353 -25.57 -17.02 -21.21
N ASN A 354 -24.63 -17.24 -22.12
CA ASN A 354 -24.80 -17.02 -23.55
C ASN A 354 -25.49 -18.25 -24.19
N ALA A 355 -26.00 -18.09 -25.41
CA ALA A 355 -26.64 -19.19 -26.16
C ALA A 355 -25.71 -20.41 -26.36
N ASP A 356 -24.40 -20.19 -26.41
CA ASP A 356 -23.39 -21.24 -26.60
C ASP A 356 -22.91 -21.87 -25.27
N GLY A 357 -23.56 -21.55 -24.14
CA GLY A 357 -23.22 -22.07 -22.81
C GLY A 357 -22.04 -21.35 -22.11
N LEU A 358 -21.40 -20.39 -22.79
CA LEU A 358 -20.35 -19.56 -22.20
C LEU A 358 -20.93 -18.70 -21.08
N THR A 359 -20.23 -18.63 -19.94
CA THR A 359 -20.77 -18.05 -18.71
C THR A 359 -19.89 -16.92 -18.21
N ASN A 360 -20.39 -15.67 -18.24
CA ASN A 360 -19.76 -14.61 -17.44
C ASN A 360 -20.16 -14.79 -15.98
N SER A 361 -19.22 -14.53 -15.08
CA SER A 361 -19.42 -14.61 -13.64
C SER A 361 -18.95 -13.31 -13.00
N VAL A 362 -19.82 -12.68 -12.22
CA VAL A 362 -19.59 -11.35 -11.66
C VAL A 362 -19.91 -11.33 -10.18
N MET A 363 -18.93 -11.02 -9.33
CA MET A 363 -19.19 -10.68 -7.93
C MET A 363 -19.53 -9.19 -7.84
N LEU A 364 -20.70 -8.88 -7.30
CA LEU A 364 -21.21 -7.50 -7.19
C LEU A 364 -21.09 -7.01 -5.75
N SER A 365 -20.51 -5.83 -5.55
CA SER A 365 -20.47 -5.17 -4.24
C SER A 365 -21.60 -4.15 -4.06
N LYS A 366 -21.77 -3.71 -2.82
CA LYS A 366 -22.55 -2.54 -2.45
C LYS A 366 -21.73 -1.27 -2.67
N SER A 367 -22.37 -0.11 -2.56
CA SER A 367 -21.66 1.18 -2.59
C SER A 367 -21.40 1.67 -1.18
N TYR A 368 -20.23 2.23 -0.92
CA TYR A 368 -19.79 2.73 0.38
C TYR A 368 -19.61 4.24 0.30
N THR A 369 -20.25 5.00 1.18
CA THR A 369 -20.06 6.45 1.32
C THR A 369 -19.25 6.76 2.56
N SER A 370 -18.35 7.73 2.45
CA SER A 370 -17.50 8.15 3.57
C SER A 370 -16.86 9.50 3.36
N ILE A 371 -16.24 10.06 4.40
CA ILE A 371 -15.49 11.32 4.37
C ILE A 371 -14.05 11.05 4.79
N GLN A 372 -13.07 11.66 4.10
CA GLN A 372 -11.67 11.55 4.54
C GLN A 372 -11.46 12.43 5.76
N ARG A 373 -10.91 11.86 6.82
CA ARG A 373 -10.56 12.61 8.03
C ARG A 373 -9.07 12.51 8.26
N GLU A 374 -8.50 13.63 8.67
CA GLU A 374 -7.06 13.77 8.84
C GLU A 374 -6.75 14.52 10.12
N LYS A 375 -5.66 14.13 10.79
CA LYS A 375 -5.11 14.86 11.91
C LYS A 375 -3.61 15.04 11.69
N VAL A 376 -3.16 16.28 11.72
CA VAL A 376 -1.73 16.64 11.65
C VAL A 376 -1.23 16.89 13.07
N TYR A 377 -0.08 16.32 13.40
CA TYR A 377 0.58 16.44 14.69
C TYR A 377 1.63 17.56 14.68
N ALA A 378 2.08 17.97 15.87
CA ALA A 378 3.08 19.03 16.02
C ALA A 378 4.43 18.71 15.34
N ASN A 379 4.74 17.42 15.17
CA ASN A 379 5.92 16.92 14.45
C ASN A 379 5.70 16.80 12.92
N GLY A 380 4.63 17.38 12.37
CA GLY A 380 4.29 17.31 10.94
C GLY A 380 3.74 15.95 10.49
N GLN A 381 3.80 14.91 11.32
CA GLN A 381 3.22 13.61 10.99
C GLN A 381 1.70 13.69 10.92
N LYS A 382 1.10 12.71 10.24
CA LYS A 382 -0.32 12.74 9.89
C LYS A 382 -0.97 11.39 10.08
N SER A 383 -2.16 11.43 10.67
CA SER A 383 -3.09 10.32 10.80
C SER A 383 -4.23 10.47 9.80
N VAL A 384 -4.58 9.40 9.07
CA VAL A 384 -5.64 9.42 8.05
C VAL A 384 -6.61 8.27 8.24
N ILE A 385 -7.92 8.57 8.18
CA ILE A 385 -9.00 7.57 8.22
C ILE A 385 -10.13 7.93 7.25
N ARG A 386 -11.07 7.00 7.06
CA ARG A 386 -12.39 7.22 6.46
C ARG A 386 -13.45 7.23 7.56
N GLU A 387 -14.17 8.33 7.72
CA GLU A 387 -15.41 8.32 8.48
C GLU A 387 -16.50 7.75 7.58
N PHE A 388 -16.98 6.55 7.91
CA PHE A 388 -18.05 5.88 7.20
C PHE A 388 -19.40 6.58 7.45
N ASP A 389 -20.17 6.69 6.39
CA ASP A 389 -21.47 7.32 6.36
C ASP A 389 -22.57 6.28 6.08
N GLU A 390 -22.49 5.58 4.94
CA GLU A 390 -23.52 4.61 4.55
C GLU A 390 -22.97 3.47 3.67
N GLU A 391 -23.58 2.29 3.81
CA GLU A 391 -23.48 1.19 2.85
C GLU A 391 -24.82 1.11 2.11
N LEU A 392 -24.79 1.31 0.80
CA LEU A 392 -25.96 1.34 -0.06
C LEU A 392 -25.99 0.11 -0.98
N GLU A 393 -26.98 -0.75 -0.76
CA GLU A 393 -27.36 -1.78 -1.72
C GLU A 393 -28.35 -1.21 -2.73
N SER A 394 -27.86 -0.75 -3.88
CA SER A 394 -28.70 -0.26 -4.97
C SER A 394 -28.24 -0.80 -6.31
N TYR A 395 -28.93 -1.83 -6.79
CA TYR A 395 -28.64 -2.43 -8.09
C TYR A 395 -29.91 -2.75 -8.88
N LYS A 396 -29.77 -2.91 -10.18
CA LYS A 396 -30.79 -3.46 -11.08
C LYS A 396 -30.13 -4.36 -12.11
N ILE A 397 -30.68 -5.56 -12.31
CA ILE A 397 -30.37 -6.37 -13.48
C ILE A 397 -31.48 -6.14 -14.52
N GLN A 398 -31.12 -5.71 -15.71
CA GLN A 398 -32.06 -5.39 -16.78
C GLN A 398 -31.74 -6.23 -18.00
N LYS A 399 -32.78 -6.63 -18.73
CA LYS A 399 -32.66 -7.31 -20.02
C LYS A 399 -33.41 -6.52 -21.07
N ASP A 400 -32.74 -6.20 -22.17
CA ASP A 400 -33.36 -5.60 -23.36
C ASP A 400 -32.92 -6.33 -24.64
N GLN A 401 -33.24 -5.77 -25.81
CA GLN A 401 -32.88 -6.36 -27.11
C GLN A 401 -31.37 -6.42 -27.37
N SER A 402 -30.57 -5.63 -26.65
CA SER A 402 -29.13 -5.52 -26.79
C SER A 402 -28.34 -6.33 -25.74
N GLY A 403 -29.02 -7.05 -24.84
CA GLY A 403 -28.40 -7.97 -23.88
C GLY A 403 -28.85 -7.76 -22.43
N ILE A 404 -28.04 -8.23 -21.49
CA ILE A 404 -28.27 -8.09 -20.04
C ILE A 404 -27.32 -7.03 -19.48
N TYR A 405 -27.80 -6.23 -18.53
CA TYR A 405 -27.03 -5.17 -17.88
C TYR A 405 -27.13 -5.32 -16.37
N ALA A 406 -25.98 -5.28 -15.69
CA ALA A 406 -25.94 -5.01 -14.26
C ALA A 406 -25.70 -3.52 -14.03
N VAL A 407 -26.61 -2.86 -13.31
CA VAL A 407 -26.55 -1.43 -12.99
C VAL A 407 -26.36 -1.28 -11.49
N LEU A 408 -25.22 -0.76 -11.05
CA LEU A 408 -24.93 -0.43 -9.65
C LEU A 408 -25.05 1.08 -9.47
N ASN A 409 -25.97 1.53 -8.61
CA ASN A 409 -26.17 2.96 -8.36
C ASN A 409 -25.35 3.41 -7.16
N MET A 410 -24.74 4.57 -7.32
CA MET A 410 -23.91 5.23 -6.34
C MET A 410 -24.50 6.61 -6.02
N LYS A 411 -24.33 7.05 -4.77
CA LYS A 411 -24.64 8.41 -4.33
C LYS A 411 -23.48 8.92 -3.49
N VAL A 412 -23.18 10.21 -3.59
CA VAL A 412 -22.20 10.87 -2.71
C VAL A 412 -22.85 12.09 -2.07
N LEU A 413 -22.70 12.21 -0.75
CA LEU A 413 -23.12 13.37 0.02
C LEU A 413 -22.01 14.44 0.03
N SER A 414 -22.33 15.62 0.58
CA SER A 414 -21.44 16.78 0.61
C SER A 414 -20.03 16.45 1.12
N LYS A 415 -19.01 16.87 0.36
CA LYS A 415 -17.57 16.65 0.69
C LYS A 415 -17.21 15.17 0.94
N GLY A 416 -17.97 14.25 0.38
CA GLY A 416 -17.82 12.81 0.56
C GLY A 416 -17.08 12.11 -0.58
N ILE A 417 -16.86 10.81 -0.38
CA ILE A 417 -16.45 9.87 -1.41
C ILE A 417 -17.45 8.72 -1.43
N SER A 418 -17.87 8.31 -2.62
CA SER A 418 -18.64 7.08 -2.84
C SER A 418 -17.79 6.09 -3.64
N GLU A 419 -17.73 4.85 -3.18
CA GLU A 419 -16.92 3.79 -3.79
C GLU A 419 -17.72 2.51 -3.99
N ASN A 420 -17.51 1.82 -5.10
CA ASN A 420 -17.99 0.47 -5.30
C ASN A 420 -16.98 -0.34 -6.11
N TRP A 421 -17.20 -1.65 -6.14
CA TRP A 421 -16.40 -2.58 -6.92
C TRP A 421 -17.24 -3.70 -7.56
N ALA A 422 -16.74 -4.29 -8.65
CA ALA A 422 -17.24 -5.54 -9.19
C ALA A 422 -16.06 -6.37 -9.71
N LEU A 423 -16.09 -7.69 -9.49
CA LEU A 423 -15.12 -8.61 -10.07
C LEU A 423 -15.77 -9.30 -11.26
N VAL A 424 -15.28 -9.05 -12.47
CA VAL A 424 -15.81 -9.58 -13.73
C VAL A 424 -14.90 -10.69 -14.26
N SER A 425 -15.47 -11.86 -14.53
CA SER A 425 -14.78 -12.98 -15.18
C SER A 425 -15.58 -13.51 -16.38
N LYS A 426 -14.85 -14.01 -17.38
CA LYS A 426 -15.40 -14.80 -18.50
C LYS A 426 -15.54 -16.29 -18.18
N GLU A 427 -15.04 -16.69 -17.01
CA GLU A 427 -15.15 -18.04 -16.49
C GLU A 427 -15.98 -18.02 -15.20
N LYS A 428 -16.32 -19.21 -14.69
CA LYS A 428 -16.97 -19.32 -13.39
C LYS A 428 -16.00 -18.89 -12.29
N LEU A 429 -16.43 -17.98 -11.43
CA LEU A 429 -15.68 -17.62 -10.22
C LEU A 429 -15.58 -18.78 -9.22
N PHE A 430 -16.60 -19.66 -9.22
CA PHE A 430 -16.63 -20.89 -8.44
C PHE A 430 -16.96 -22.08 -9.34
N LYS A 431 -16.15 -23.13 -9.28
CA LYS A 431 -16.35 -24.41 -9.97
C LYS A 431 -17.45 -25.20 -9.28
N GLU A 432 -17.49 -25.18 -7.94
CA GLU A 432 -18.40 -26.01 -7.15
C GLU A 432 -19.34 -25.19 -6.26
N GLN A 433 -20.58 -25.68 -6.14
CA GLN A 433 -21.62 -25.01 -5.35
C GLN A 433 -21.27 -24.95 -3.86
N GLN A 434 -20.63 -25.99 -3.32
CA GLN A 434 -20.26 -26.06 -1.91
C GLN A 434 -19.34 -24.91 -1.46
N TYR A 435 -18.45 -24.43 -2.34
CA TYR A 435 -17.56 -23.32 -2.00
C TYR A 435 -18.24 -21.96 -2.08
N ILE A 436 -19.29 -21.82 -2.90
CA ILE A 436 -20.18 -20.65 -2.85
C ILE A 436 -20.91 -20.64 -1.50
N ASP A 437 -21.52 -21.76 -1.12
CA ASP A 437 -22.30 -21.87 0.11
C ASP A 437 -21.41 -21.61 1.33
N TYR A 438 -20.27 -22.29 1.43
CA TYR A 438 -19.26 -22.06 2.45
C TYR A 438 -18.84 -20.59 2.57
N TRP A 439 -18.51 -19.96 1.44
CA TRP A 439 -18.01 -18.59 1.47
C TRP A 439 -19.09 -17.57 1.81
N PHE A 440 -20.32 -17.79 1.35
CA PHE A 440 -21.43 -16.87 1.58
C PHE A 440 -21.88 -16.95 3.04
N GLU A 441 -22.03 -18.16 3.60
CA GLU A 441 -22.28 -18.37 5.03
C GLU A 441 -21.19 -17.71 5.87
N ARG A 442 -19.91 -18.00 5.56
CA ARG A 442 -18.78 -17.41 6.29
C ARG A 442 -18.75 -15.88 6.18
N SER A 443 -19.09 -15.30 5.03
CA SER A 443 -19.13 -13.84 4.84
C SER A 443 -20.22 -13.17 5.67
N VAL A 444 -21.31 -13.87 5.95
CA VAL A 444 -22.39 -13.41 6.84
C VAL A 444 -21.96 -13.58 8.30
N ASP A 445 -21.50 -14.76 8.68
CA ASP A 445 -21.14 -15.09 10.07
C ASP A 445 -19.91 -14.32 10.57
N GLU A 446 -18.91 -14.14 9.71
CA GLU A 446 -17.65 -13.48 10.00
C GLU A 446 -17.55 -12.09 9.34
N TYR A 447 -18.67 -11.39 9.16
CA TYR A 447 -18.75 -10.10 8.44
C TYR A 447 -17.75 -9.02 8.91
N ARG A 448 -17.26 -9.10 10.15
CA ARG A 448 -16.24 -8.18 10.69
C ARG A 448 -14.82 -8.51 10.24
N SER A 449 -14.54 -9.79 10.00
CA SER A 449 -13.19 -10.30 9.70
C SER A 449 -12.91 -10.38 8.20
N ILE A 450 -13.96 -10.52 7.38
CA ILE A 450 -13.83 -10.57 5.92
C ILE A 450 -13.98 -9.16 5.35
N ASN A 451 -13.02 -8.71 4.53
CA ASN A 451 -13.14 -7.42 3.86
C ASN A 451 -14.25 -7.47 2.80
N LYS A 452 -15.04 -6.39 2.78
CA LYS A 452 -16.20 -6.17 1.90
C LYS A 452 -16.13 -4.84 1.18
N TRP A 453 -15.50 -3.84 1.80
CA TRP A 453 -15.19 -2.55 1.21
C TRP A 453 -13.81 -2.58 0.55
N LEU A 454 -13.74 -3.22 -0.61
CA LEU A 454 -12.55 -3.25 -1.46
C LEU A 454 -12.48 -1.96 -2.28
N THR A 455 -11.27 -1.42 -2.42
CA THR A 455 -11.00 -0.23 -3.25
C THR A 455 -9.70 -0.44 -4.01
N ALA A 456 -9.49 0.32 -5.09
CA ALA A 456 -8.20 0.31 -5.79
C ALA A 456 -7.04 0.86 -4.94
N ASP A 457 -7.32 1.59 -3.85
CA ASP A 457 -6.30 2.17 -2.97
C ASP A 457 -5.96 1.24 -1.77
N GLY A 458 -6.62 0.08 -1.65
CA GLY A 458 -6.54 -0.81 -0.49
C GLY A 458 -7.87 -0.98 0.23
N ALA A 459 -8.12 -2.18 0.75
CA ALA A 459 -9.33 -2.49 1.49
C ALA A 459 -9.47 -1.69 2.81
N TYR A 460 -10.69 -1.26 3.12
CA TYR A 460 -11.02 -0.58 4.36
C TYR A 460 -11.73 -1.50 5.35
N SER A 461 -11.32 -1.42 6.62
CA SER A 461 -11.89 -2.16 7.73
C SER A 461 -12.19 -1.24 8.90
N LYS A 462 -13.14 -1.65 9.76
CA LYS A 462 -13.54 -0.86 10.93
C LYS A 462 -12.36 -0.74 11.90
N LEU A 463 -12.05 0.49 12.30
CA LEU A 463 -11.00 0.76 13.29
C LEU A 463 -11.56 0.78 14.72
N PRO A 464 -10.71 0.54 15.75
CA PRO A 464 -11.06 0.76 17.14
C PRO A 464 -11.50 2.21 17.42
N TRP A 465 -12.24 2.46 18.49
CA TRP A 465 -12.55 3.84 18.91
C TRP A 465 -11.35 4.59 19.47
N SER A 466 -10.34 3.86 19.97
CA SER A 466 -9.10 4.39 20.53
C SER A 466 -8.11 4.80 19.43
N ILE A 467 -8.58 5.54 18.43
CA ILE A 467 -7.78 6.03 17.32
C ILE A 467 -7.94 7.54 17.11
N GLU A 468 -7.02 8.15 16.37
CA GLU A 468 -7.13 9.51 15.89
C GLU A 468 -7.06 9.58 14.36
N PRO A 469 -7.78 10.49 13.68
CA PRO A 469 -8.88 11.30 14.22
C PRO A 469 -9.99 10.44 14.84
N GLY A 470 -10.50 10.80 16.02
CA GLY A 470 -11.43 9.95 16.77
C GLY A 470 -12.87 10.05 16.24
N TYR A 471 -13.30 9.05 15.46
CA TYR A 471 -14.66 8.95 14.92
C TYR A 471 -15.27 7.57 15.21
N LYS A 472 -16.55 7.55 15.64
CA LYS A 472 -17.24 6.29 16.00
C LYS A 472 -17.25 5.29 14.86
N LEU A 473 -17.53 5.77 13.64
CA LEU A 473 -17.52 4.99 12.41
C LEU A 473 -16.23 5.24 11.61
N GLY A 474 -15.08 5.29 12.29
CA GLY A 474 -13.78 5.33 11.64
C GLY A 474 -13.39 3.99 11.02
N TYR A 475 -12.93 4.04 9.77
CA TYR A 475 -12.39 2.93 8.97
C TYR A 475 -11.00 3.31 8.46
N GLY A 476 -10.14 2.32 8.26
CA GLY A 476 -8.79 2.53 7.75
C GLY A 476 -8.26 1.32 7.02
N ARG A 477 -7.15 1.53 6.31
CA ARG A 477 -6.35 0.47 5.69
C ARG A 477 -5.54 -0.21 6.79
N ASN A 478 -6.19 -1.14 7.49
CA ASN A 478 -5.54 -1.95 8.52
C ASN A 478 -4.76 -3.08 7.84
N ILE A 479 -3.45 -3.10 8.05
CA ILE A 479 -2.53 -4.06 7.41
C ILE A 479 -2.92 -5.52 7.71
N GLY A 480 -3.24 -5.83 8.97
CA GLY A 480 -3.64 -7.18 9.38
C GLY A 480 -4.93 -7.69 8.73
N ALA A 481 -5.86 -6.79 8.40
CA ALA A 481 -7.05 -7.13 7.62
C ALA A 481 -6.75 -7.17 6.11
N MET A 482 -5.89 -6.29 5.61
CA MET A 482 -5.61 -6.11 4.18
C MET A 482 -4.75 -7.23 3.58
N GLN A 483 -3.88 -7.86 4.37
CA GLN A 483 -2.97 -8.91 3.94
C GLN A 483 -3.64 -10.21 3.43
N GLY A 484 -4.96 -10.34 3.36
CA GLY A 484 -5.60 -11.43 2.59
C GLY A 484 -5.36 -12.89 3.00
N GLY A 485 -4.77 -13.18 4.18
CA GLY A 485 -4.48 -14.55 4.63
C GLY A 485 -5.69 -15.50 4.67
N ILE A 486 -6.89 -14.97 4.98
CA ILE A 486 -8.15 -15.72 4.92
C ILE A 486 -8.48 -16.20 3.50
N TYR A 487 -8.16 -15.39 2.48
CA TYR A 487 -8.38 -15.75 1.07
C TYR A 487 -7.36 -16.79 0.61
N LEU A 488 -6.11 -16.69 1.08
CA LEU A 488 -5.08 -17.67 0.77
C LEU A 488 -5.45 -19.05 1.32
N ARG A 489 -5.90 -19.14 2.58
CA ARG A 489 -6.37 -20.42 3.14
C ARG A 489 -7.56 -21.00 2.38
N ALA A 490 -8.53 -20.17 2.02
CA ALA A 490 -9.66 -20.59 1.20
C ALA A 490 -9.21 -21.07 -0.19
N TYR A 491 -8.22 -20.41 -0.80
CA TYR A 491 -7.63 -20.84 -2.07
C TYR A 491 -6.87 -22.16 -1.97
N THR A 492 -5.97 -22.32 -1.00
CA THR A 492 -5.14 -23.54 -0.85
C THR A 492 -6.01 -24.80 -0.65
N GLY A 493 -7.18 -24.67 -0.02
CA GLY A 493 -8.10 -25.79 0.19
C GLY A 493 -9.10 -26.07 -0.95
N SER A 494 -9.24 -25.19 -1.93
CA SER A 494 -10.31 -25.29 -2.95
C SER A 494 -9.88 -25.01 -4.40
N GLU A 495 -8.78 -24.28 -4.59
CA GLU A 495 -8.30 -23.76 -5.87
C GLU A 495 -9.39 -23.02 -6.67
N GLU A 496 -10.33 -22.37 -5.97
CA GLU A 496 -11.39 -21.61 -6.60
C GLU A 496 -10.89 -20.28 -7.16
N ARG A 497 -11.38 -19.94 -8.35
CA ARG A 497 -10.95 -18.76 -9.11
C ARG A 497 -11.24 -17.45 -8.36
N TYR A 498 -12.33 -17.41 -7.61
CA TYR A 498 -12.69 -16.27 -6.76
C TYR A 498 -11.63 -15.99 -5.68
N PHE A 499 -11.15 -17.03 -4.98
CA PHE A 499 -10.15 -16.84 -3.93
C PHE A 499 -8.79 -16.47 -4.50
N TYR A 500 -8.42 -17.06 -5.64
CA TYR A 500 -7.25 -16.64 -6.39
C TYR A 500 -7.26 -15.14 -6.69
N ASN A 501 -8.40 -14.62 -7.17
CA ASN A 501 -8.57 -13.20 -7.48
C ASN A 501 -8.46 -12.31 -6.22
N LEU A 502 -8.99 -12.75 -5.08
CA LEU A 502 -8.88 -12.01 -3.81
C LEU A 502 -7.46 -12.02 -3.23
N VAL A 503 -6.71 -13.11 -3.39
CA VAL A 503 -5.29 -13.17 -3.01
C VAL A 503 -4.49 -12.16 -3.84
N LEU A 504 -4.65 -12.16 -5.16
CA LEU A 504 -3.98 -11.17 -6.03
C LEU A 504 -4.41 -9.74 -5.72
N ASN A 505 -5.68 -9.50 -5.41
CA ASN A 505 -6.14 -8.18 -4.99
C ASN A 505 -5.43 -7.72 -3.71
N SER A 506 -5.26 -8.62 -2.73
CA SER A 506 -4.58 -8.30 -1.47
C SER A 506 -3.10 -7.99 -1.69
N ILE A 507 -2.42 -8.71 -2.60
CA ILE A 507 -1.05 -8.40 -3.01
C ILE A 507 -0.95 -7.02 -3.66
N ALA A 508 -1.88 -6.70 -4.59
CA ALA A 508 -1.93 -5.38 -5.22
C ALA A 508 -2.24 -4.26 -4.21
N ASP A 509 -3.14 -4.49 -3.26
CA ASP A 509 -3.45 -3.54 -2.18
C ASP A 509 -2.21 -3.23 -1.32
N LEU A 510 -1.44 -4.25 -0.95
CA LEU A 510 -0.17 -4.08 -0.24
C LEU A 510 0.89 -3.34 -1.07
N ASP A 511 0.94 -3.59 -2.38
CA ASP A 511 1.87 -2.91 -3.29
C ASP A 511 1.50 -1.42 -3.45
N VAL A 512 0.21 -1.11 -3.63
CA VAL A 512 -0.31 0.27 -3.65
C VAL A 512 -0.02 0.97 -2.32
N PHE A 513 -0.26 0.30 -1.21
CA PHE A 513 -0.01 0.85 0.12
C PHE A 513 1.45 1.24 0.37
N THR A 514 2.38 0.60 -0.35
CA THR A 514 3.82 0.82 -0.24
C THR A 514 4.41 1.57 -1.44
N GLY A 515 3.57 2.14 -2.30
CA GLY A 515 4.03 2.91 -3.47
C GLY A 515 4.77 2.08 -4.52
N GLY A 516 4.42 0.80 -4.68
CA GLY A 516 5.00 -0.11 -5.68
C GLY A 516 6.23 -0.89 -5.18
N SER A 517 6.48 -0.93 -3.87
CA SER A 517 7.69 -1.56 -3.31
C SER A 517 7.75 -3.07 -3.55
N LEU A 518 6.62 -3.78 -3.52
CA LEU A 518 6.60 -5.22 -3.80
C LEU A 518 6.98 -5.50 -5.25
N THR A 519 6.45 -4.71 -6.19
CA THR A 519 6.72 -4.89 -7.62
C THR A 519 8.18 -4.61 -8.00
N LYS A 520 8.78 -3.60 -7.35
CA LYS A 520 10.21 -3.25 -7.48
C LYS A 520 11.15 -4.29 -6.87
N GLY A 521 10.63 -5.17 -6.00
CA GLY A 521 11.45 -6.12 -5.25
C GLY A 521 12.17 -5.48 -4.06
N ASP A 522 11.69 -4.32 -3.61
CA ASP A 522 12.14 -3.64 -2.40
C ASP A 522 11.56 -4.33 -1.15
N VAL A 523 11.96 -3.86 0.04
CA VAL A 523 11.56 -4.43 1.33
C VAL A 523 10.42 -3.61 1.92
N PRO A 524 9.15 -4.01 1.80
CA PRO A 524 8.09 -3.27 2.47
C PRO A 524 8.03 -3.66 3.95
N VAL A 525 8.39 -2.70 4.80
CA VAL A 525 7.83 -2.64 6.15
C VAL A 525 6.64 -1.70 6.08
N PHE A 526 5.47 -2.23 6.40
CA PHE A 526 4.19 -1.56 6.31
C PHE A 526 3.97 -0.68 7.53
N LYS A 527 3.63 0.59 7.29
CA LYS A 527 3.35 1.57 8.34
C LYS A 527 1.85 1.73 8.53
N THR A 528 1.41 1.77 9.79
CA THR A 528 0.04 2.08 10.16
C THR A 528 -0.23 3.57 9.92
N GLU A 529 -1.30 3.90 9.17
CA GLU A 529 -1.62 5.27 8.76
C GLU A 529 -2.48 6.06 9.76
N TYR A 530 -2.97 5.39 10.80
CA TYR A 530 -3.79 5.98 11.83
C TYR A 530 -3.16 5.82 13.21
N THR A 531 -3.38 6.79 14.11
CA THR A 531 -2.75 6.81 15.43
C THR A 531 -3.62 6.11 16.45
N SER A 532 -3.05 5.16 17.21
CA SER A 532 -3.68 4.64 18.43
C SER A 532 -3.57 5.68 19.56
N THR A 533 -4.70 6.06 20.15
CA THR A 533 -4.70 7.01 21.28
C THR A 533 -3.98 6.43 22.50
N TRP A 534 -4.05 5.11 22.70
CA TRP A 534 -3.33 4.44 23.77
C TRP A 534 -1.81 4.49 23.58
N LEU A 535 -1.31 4.13 22.39
CA LEU A 535 0.13 4.19 22.10
C LEU A 535 0.65 5.63 22.20
N LYS A 536 -0.09 6.60 21.68
CA LYS A 536 0.27 8.00 21.78
C LYS A 536 0.35 8.47 23.24
N ASN A 537 -0.65 8.14 24.05
CA ASN A 537 -0.69 8.59 25.44
C ASN A 537 0.38 7.92 26.31
N ALA A 538 0.67 6.64 26.08
CA ALA A 538 1.67 5.88 26.84
C ALA A 538 3.10 6.18 26.39
N TYR A 539 3.35 6.29 25.08
CA TYR A 539 4.69 6.28 24.50
C TYR A 539 5.01 7.47 23.59
N GLY A 540 4.03 8.33 23.29
CA GLY A 540 4.19 9.44 22.34
C GLY A 540 4.17 9.01 20.87
N THR A 541 3.83 7.74 20.58
CA THR A 541 3.80 7.18 19.23
C THR A 541 2.61 7.73 18.43
N THR A 542 2.90 8.42 17.33
CA THR A 542 1.91 8.92 16.36
C THR A 542 2.09 8.22 15.00
N ALA A 543 1.03 8.17 14.20
CA ALA A 543 1.12 7.67 12.83
C ALA A 543 1.94 8.63 11.95
N PRO A 544 2.71 8.11 10.98
CA PRO A 544 2.85 6.68 10.67
C PRO A 544 3.81 5.95 11.61
N TYR A 545 3.45 4.75 12.05
CA TYR A 545 4.29 3.88 12.90
C TYR A 545 4.27 2.42 12.42
N ILE A 546 5.26 1.64 12.82
CA ILE A 546 5.35 0.20 12.51
C ILE A 546 4.76 -0.58 13.69
N ASP A 547 3.87 -1.51 13.38
CA ASP A 547 3.38 -2.56 14.28
C ASP A 547 4.06 -3.86 13.83
N THR A 548 4.97 -4.41 14.62
CA THR A 548 5.78 -5.56 14.18
C THR A 548 4.93 -6.82 14.00
N ARG A 549 3.84 -6.98 14.77
CA ARG A 549 2.92 -8.11 14.61
C ARG A 549 2.18 -8.07 13.27
N HIS A 550 1.65 -6.91 12.88
CA HIS A 550 1.00 -6.80 11.57
C HIS A 550 1.98 -7.06 10.42
N ASN A 551 3.24 -6.65 10.57
CA ASN A 551 4.27 -6.86 9.57
C ASN A 551 4.73 -8.32 9.49
N GLU A 552 4.85 -9.00 10.63
CA GLU A 552 5.15 -10.44 10.69
C GLU A 552 4.11 -11.23 9.91
N ASN A 553 2.84 -11.02 10.23
CA ASN A 553 1.74 -11.70 9.54
C ASN A 553 1.74 -11.38 8.03
N THR A 554 2.08 -10.14 7.65
CA THR A 554 2.05 -9.72 6.25
C THR A 554 3.21 -10.36 5.48
N ALA A 555 4.38 -10.45 6.11
CA ALA A 555 5.52 -11.13 5.54
C ALA A 555 5.26 -12.63 5.34
N LEU A 556 4.58 -13.28 6.30
CA LEU A 556 4.14 -14.68 6.18
C LEU A 556 3.12 -14.85 5.05
N PHE A 557 2.10 -14.00 4.99
CA PHE A 557 1.14 -14.02 3.88
C PHE A 557 1.84 -13.88 2.53
N LEU A 558 2.73 -12.90 2.38
CA LEU A 558 3.42 -12.65 1.11
C LEU A 558 4.28 -13.84 0.70
N LYS A 559 5.04 -14.44 1.64
CA LYS A 559 5.80 -15.67 1.39
C LYS A 559 4.88 -16.79 0.93
N ASN A 560 3.84 -17.10 1.72
CA ASN A 560 2.97 -18.24 1.48
C ASN A 560 2.14 -18.07 0.20
N ALA A 561 1.70 -16.84 -0.12
CA ALA A 561 1.06 -16.52 -1.39
C ALA A 561 2.07 -16.64 -2.55
N GLY A 562 3.32 -16.24 -2.34
CA GLY A 562 4.41 -16.44 -3.29
C GLY A 562 4.65 -17.91 -3.62
N GLU A 563 4.62 -18.78 -2.62
CA GLU A 563 4.76 -20.23 -2.79
C GLU A 563 3.52 -20.85 -3.47
N ALA A 564 2.33 -20.58 -2.92
CA ALA A 564 1.08 -21.14 -3.43
C ALA A 564 0.77 -20.72 -4.88
N LEU A 565 1.14 -19.49 -5.25
CA LEU A 565 0.88 -18.94 -6.59
C LEU A 565 2.13 -18.93 -7.49
N ASN A 566 3.26 -19.48 -7.04
CA ASN A 566 4.54 -19.47 -7.77
C ASN A 566 5.00 -18.07 -8.22
N ILE A 567 4.95 -17.09 -7.31
CA ILE A 567 5.41 -15.71 -7.51
C ILE A 567 6.79 -15.55 -6.88
N SER A 568 7.83 -15.88 -7.63
CA SER A 568 9.22 -15.91 -7.13
C SER A 568 9.68 -14.60 -6.47
N LYS A 569 9.19 -13.44 -6.92
CA LYS A 569 9.49 -12.13 -6.31
C LYS A 569 9.07 -12.02 -4.83
N LEU A 570 8.10 -12.81 -4.39
CA LEU A 570 7.61 -12.81 -3.00
C LEU A 570 8.30 -13.86 -2.10
N SER A 571 9.06 -14.79 -2.67
CA SER A 571 9.69 -15.90 -1.93
C SER A 571 10.60 -15.45 -0.78
N ASN A 572 11.19 -14.25 -0.89
CA ASN A 572 12.07 -13.70 0.13
C ASN A 572 11.39 -12.65 1.04
N ALA A 573 10.06 -12.50 0.99
CA ALA A 573 9.35 -11.48 1.77
C ALA A 573 9.58 -11.67 3.28
N ASN A 574 9.53 -12.92 3.75
CA ASN A 574 9.82 -13.26 5.15
C ASN A 574 11.28 -13.01 5.52
N ILE A 575 12.24 -13.37 4.66
CA ILE A 575 13.68 -13.14 4.90
C ILE A 575 13.96 -11.64 5.06
N ARG A 576 13.33 -10.82 4.24
CA ARG A 576 13.46 -9.35 4.30
C ARG A 576 12.88 -8.77 5.60
N TYR A 577 11.75 -9.32 6.07
CA TYR A 577 11.22 -8.95 7.38
C TYR A 577 12.12 -9.44 8.53
N ALA A 578 12.73 -10.63 8.41
CA ALA A 578 13.72 -11.11 9.37
C ALA A 578 14.94 -10.21 9.46
N ASP A 579 15.41 -9.66 8.33
CA ASP A 579 16.49 -8.66 8.31
C ASP A 579 16.08 -7.39 9.07
N PHE A 580 14.83 -6.95 8.91
CA PHE A 580 14.28 -5.84 9.71
C PHE A 580 14.26 -6.19 11.21
N LEU A 581 13.85 -7.39 11.61
CA LEU A 581 13.88 -7.85 13.01
C LEU A 581 15.30 -7.87 13.59
N VAL A 582 16.28 -8.37 12.83
CA VAL A 582 17.71 -8.35 13.23
C VAL A 582 18.21 -6.92 13.45
N ASN A 583 17.75 -5.97 12.62
CA ASN A 583 18.14 -4.57 12.66
C ASN A 583 17.49 -3.76 13.81
N GLN A 584 16.49 -4.32 14.52
CA GLN A 584 15.76 -3.57 15.57
C GLN A 584 16.68 -3.02 16.66
N LYS A 585 17.74 -3.77 17.01
CA LYS A 585 18.74 -3.34 17.98
C LYS A 585 19.51 -2.10 17.52
N GLU A 586 19.87 -2.01 16.23
CA GLU A 586 20.64 -0.88 15.69
C GLU A 586 19.81 0.40 15.66
N ILE A 587 18.51 0.29 15.38
CA ILE A 587 17.57 1.42 15.38
C ILE A 587 16.99 1.75 16.76
N GLY A 588 17.45 1.07 17.82
CA GLY A 588 17.04 1.31 19.20
C GLY A 588 15.62 0.85 19.54
N ASN A 589 14.98 0.02 18.73
CA ASN A 589 13.63 -0.51 18.99
C ASN A 589 13.65 -1.76 19.89
N ILE A 590 14.37 -1.68 21.02
CA ILE A 590 14.56 -2.83 21.92
C ILE A 590 14.43 -2.45 23.39
N ILE A 591 14.02 -3.41 24.21
CA ILE A 591 14.17 -3.37 25.67
C ILE A 591 15.44 -4.16 26.04
N PRO A 592 16.53 -3.49 26.48
CA PRO A 592 17.75 -4.18 26.89
C PRO A 592 17.56 -4.91 28.23
N ILE A 593 17.85 -6.22 28.24
CA ILE A 593 17.73 -7.06 29.45
C ILE A 593 19.10 -7.24 30.11
N THR A 594 20.07 -7.70 29.34
CA THR A 594 21.49 -7.81 29.74
C THR A 594 22.40 -7.25 28.64
N VAL A 595 23.72 -7.31 28.83
CA VAL A 595 24.70 -6.96 27.78
C VAL A 595 24.56 -7.82 26.51
N SER A 596 24.00 -9.03 26.64
CA SER A 596 23.89 -10.02 25.56
C SER A 596 22.46 -10.43 25.22
N SER A 597 21.43 -9.87 25.88
CA SER A 597 20.03 -10.21 25.63
C SER A 597 19.12 -8.98 25.66
N HIS A 598 18.09 -9.01 24.84
CA HIS A 598 17.11 -7.94 24.69
C HIS A 598 15.78 -8.52 24.20
N LEU A 599 14.74 -7.70 24.20
CA LEU A 599 13.47 -7.97 23.55
C LEU A 599 13.19 -6.88 22.51
N ILE A 600 12.50 -7.19 21.42
CA ILE A 600 12.11 -6.23 20.38
C ILE A 600 10.75 -5.64 20.74
N ALA A 601 10.66 -4.31 20.76
CA ALA A 601 9.42 -3.61 21.13
C ALA A 601 8.37 -3.70 20.01
N ASP A 602 7.10 -3.92 20.40
CA ASP A 602 5.99 -4.22 19.48
C ASP A 602 5.71 -3.11 18.45
N TYR A 603 6.12 -1.87 18.76
CA TYR A 603 5.83 -0.70 17.96
C TYR A 603 7.06 0.18 17.81
N TYR A 604 7.23 0.72 16.61
CA TYR A 604 8.31 1.66 16.31
C TYR A 604 7.82 2.88 15.55
N ALA A 605 8.14 4.07 16.07
CA ALA A 605 8.07 5.33 15.34
C ALA A 605 9.30 6.18 15.65
N PRO A 606 9.91 6.86 14.66
CA PRO A 606 10.98 7.81 14.93
C PRO A 606 10.54 8.86 15.97
N GLY A 607 11.36 9.04 17.01
CA GLY A 607 11.10 10.00 18.08
C GLY A 607 10.11 9.56 19.18
N SER A 608 9.53 8.35 19.10
CA SER A 608 8.71 7.81 20.20
C SER A 608 9.57 7.16 21.29
N LYS A 609 9.03 7.05 22.50
CA LYS A 609 9.63 6.19 23.53
C LYS A 609 9.58 4.73 23.08
N THR A 610 10.53 3.93 23.54
CA THR A 610 10.47 2.46 23.39
C THR A 610 9.18 1.94 24.01
N THR A 611 8.42 1.15 23.25
CA THR A 611 7.14 0.63 23.71
C THR A 611 7.32 -0.63 24.56
N HIS A 612 6.19 -1.22 24.96
CA HIS A 612 6.16 -2.54 25.55
C HIS A 612 6.50 -3.63 24.53
N VAL A 613 6.73 -4.81 25.09
CA VAL A 613 6.86 -6.10 24.41
C VAL A 613 5.78 -7.01 24.95
N SER A 614 4.97 -7.57 24.07
CA SER A 614 4.03 -8.64 24.41
C SER A 614 4.73 -9.99 24.43
N LEU A 615 4.49 -10.82 25.44
CA LEU A 615 5.20 -12.10 25.61
C LEU A 615 4.94 -13.07 24.45
N ASN A 616 3.67 -13.22 24.05
CA ASN A 616 3.26 -14.05 22.92
C ASN A 616 3.96 -13.60 21.62
N HIS A 617 4.10 -12.29 21.44
CA HIS A 617 4.72 -11.71 20.27
C HIS A 617 6.23 -11.89 20.24
N ALA A 618 6.92 -11.70 21.37
CA ALA A 618 8.35 -11.98 21.47
C ALA A 618 8.68 -13.46 21.18
N LEU A 619 7.78 -14.37 21.58
CA LEU A 619 7.87 -15.79 21.22
C LEU A 619 7.64 -16.00 19.72
N GLY A 620 6.66 -15.31 19.12
CA GLY A 620 6.41 -15.29 17.67
C GLY A 620 7.63 -14.85 16.86
N GLU A 621 8.17 -13.66 17.15
CA GLU A 621 9.35 -13.11 16.47
C GLU A 621 10.58 -14.03 16.61
N MET A 622 10.77 -14.63 17.79
CA MET A 622 11.82 -15.63 18.01
C MET A 622 11.64 -16.85 17.12
N ARG A 623 10.43 -17.41 17.01
CA ARG A 623 10.16 -18.55 16.13
C ARG A 623 10.31 -18.17 14.66
N PHE A 624 9.83 -16.98 14.27
CA PHE A 624 9.98 -16.44 12.92
C PHE A 624 11.47 -16.38 12.49
N LEU A 625 12.34 -15.90 13.38
CA LEU A 625 13.80 -15.85 13.14
C LEU A 625 14.43 -17.25 13.05
N ILE A 626 13.99 -18.20 13.87
CA ILE A 626 14.48 -19.60 13.79
C ILE A 626 14.05 -20.25 12.48
N GLU A 627 12.81 -20.06 12.05
CA GLU A 627 12.34 -20.59 10.76
C GLU A 627 13.10 -19.96 9.59
N THR A 628 13.37 -18.66 9.66
CA THR A 628 14.21 -17.99 8.65
C THR A 628 15.64 -18.56 8.65
N TYR A 629 16.20 -18.87 9.82
CA TYR A 629 17.49 -19.57 9.91
C TYR A 629 17.44 -20.97 9.28
N ARG A 630 16.39 -21.76 9.50
CA ARG A 630 16.22 -23.09 8.86
C ARG A 630 16.21 -22.98 7.33
N GLN A 631 15.57 -21.94 6.80
CA GLN A 631 15.46 -21.70 5.37
C GLN A 631 16.78 -21.23 4.74
N THR A 632 17.54 -20.38 5.44
CA THR A 632 18.69 -19.66 4.87
C THR A 632 20.05 -20.19 5.28
N GLY A 633 20.16 -20.80 6.47
CA GLY A 633 21.41 -21.14 7.12
C GLY A 633 22.19 -19.94 7.66
N ASP A 634 21.65 -18.71 7.63
CA ASP A 634 22.35 -17.51 8.11
C ASP A 634 22.25 -17.36 9.63
N ASP A 635 23.38 -17.52 10.33
CA ASP A 635 23.47 -17.50 11.79
C ASP A 635 23.00 -16.18 12.42
N LYS A 636 22.94 -15.07 11.67
CA LYS A 636 22.45 -13.79 12.23
C LYS A 636 21.02 -13.91 12.78
N TYR A 637 20.15 -14.68 12.10
CA TYR A 637 18.77 -14.88 12.54
C TYR A 637 18.72 -15.72 13.81
N PHE A 638 19.47 -16.82 13.83
CA PHE A 638 19.55 -17.71 14.98
C PHE A 638 20.18 -17.02 16.20
N LYS A 639 21.22 -16.22 15.99
CA LYS A 639 21.83 -15.38 17.03
C LYS A 639 20.81 -14.42 17.64
N THR A 640 20.03 -13.70 16.82
CA THR A 640 18.99 -12.79 17.33
C THR A 640 17.90 -13.57 18.08
N ALA A 641 17.42 -14.68 17.55
CA ALA A 641 16.45 -15.54 18.25
C ALA A 641 16.94 -16.01 19.62
N ARG A 642 18.22 -16.41 19.73
CA ARG A 642 18.82 -16.78 21.03
C ARG A 642 18.88 -15.60 22.01
N GLN A 643 19.09 -14.38 21.52
CA GLN A 643 19.08 -13.18 22.35
C GLN A 643 17.68 -12.86 22.88
N LEU A 644 16.64 -13.06 22.07
CA LEU A 644 15.24 -12.93 22.47
C LEU A 644 14.88 -13.98 23.52
N LYS A 645 15.18 -15.26 23.24
CA LYS A 645 14.99 -16.37 24.19
C LYS A 645 15.64 -16.08 25.54
N ALA A 646 16.92 -15.71 25.53
CA ALA A 646 17.64 -15.35 26.74
C ALA A 646 17.02 -14.12 27.42
N GLY A 647 16.49 -13.16 26.67
CA GLY A 647 15.77 -12.01 27.21
C GLY A 647 14.54 -12.43 28.02
N ILE A 648 13.70 -13.31 27.46
CA ILE A 648 12.52 -13.87 28.12
C ILE A 648 12.94 -14.65 29.39
N GLU A 649 13.96 -15.51 29.27
CA GLU A 649 14.47 -16.34 30.38
C GLU A 649 15.06 -15.52 31.53
N ASN A 650 15.78 -14.44 31.24
CA ASN A 650 16.37 -13.57 32.29
C ASN A 650 15.31 -12.75 33.05
N LEU A 651 14.10 -12.64 32.53
CA LEU A 651 12.98 -12.00 33.20
C LEU A 651 12.15 -12.97 34.04
N TYR A 652 12.40 -14.29 33.96
CA TYR A 652 11.81 -15.25 34.89
C TYR A 652 12.38 -15.04 36.32
N PRO A 653 11.57 -15.19 37.39
CA PRO A 653 10.17 -15.64 37.42
C PRO A 653 9.12 -14.54 37.24
N GLN A 654 9.50 -13.31 36.91
CA GLN A 654 8.59 -12.14 36.93
C GLN A 654 7.46 -12.23 35.90
N TRP A 655 7.57 -13.09 34.88
CA TRP A 655 6.47 -13.40 33.95
C TRP A 655 5.27 -14.06 34.61
N ILE A 656 5.47 -14.77 35.72
CA ILE A 656 4.41 -15.51 36.42
C ILE A 656 3.80 -14.61 37.50
N ARG A 657 2.47 -14.53 37.49
CA ARG A 657 1.66 -13.81 38.48
C ARG A 657 1.41 -14.69 39.71
N ASP A 658 0.99 -14.05 40.80
CA ASP A 658 0.64 -14.75 42.05
C ASP A 658 -0.48 -15.79 41.87
N ASP A 659 -1.37 -15.59 40.90
CA ASP A 659 -2.46 -16.51 40.54
C ASP A 659 -2.01 -17.68 39.63
N GLY A 660 -0.75 -17.71 39.22
CA GLY A 660 -0.18 -18.71 38.30
C GLY A 660 -0.43 -18.42 36.82
N ASN A 661 -1.18 -17.37 36.48
CA ASN A 661 -1.29 -16.88 35.11
C ASN A 661 0.00 -16.13 34.70
N LEU A 662 0.15 -15.86 33.40
CA LEU A 662 1.27 -15.07 32.89
C LEU A 662 0.89 -13.59 32.76
N TRP A 663 1.89 -12.71 32.86
CA TRP A 663 1.76 -11.32 32.43
C TRP A 663 1.78 -11.23 30.91
N TYR A 664 0.91 -10.38 30.35
CA TYR A 664 0.83 -10.16 28.91
C TYR A 664 2.08 -9.46 28.35
N GLN A 665 2.56 -8.43 29.03
CA GLN A 665 3.59 -7.55 28.49
C GLN A 665 4.58 -7.04 29.55
N VAL A 666 5.73 -6.56 29.08
CA VAL A 666 6.74 -5.82 29.84
C VAL A 666 7.09 -4.52 29.12
N ASN A 667 7.22 -3.40 29.84
CA ASN A 667 7.60 -2.10 29.26
C ASN A 667 9.10 -1.79 29.38
N GLY A 668 9.57 -0.69 28.79
CA GLY A 668 10.98 -0.27 28.81
C GLY A 668 11.58 -0.10 30.21
N ASP A 669 10.76 0.18 31.22
CA ASP A 669 11.15 0.27 32.63
C ASP A 669 11.13 -1.11 33.35
N LYS A 670 10.92 -2.19 32.59
CA LYS A 670 10.80 -3.59 33.05
C LYS A 670 9.64 -3.81 34.02
N VAL A 671 8.57 -3.03 33.87
CA VAL A 671 7.32 -3.20 34.60
C VAL A 671 6.39 -4.12 33.81
N PHE A 672 5.92 -5.19 34.46
CA PHE A 672 4.99 -6.17 33.90
C PHE A 672 3.55 -5.69 34.06
N ASN A 673 2.72 -5.89 33.04
CA ASN A 673 1.31 -5.50 33.08
C ASN A 673 0.46 -6.33 32.09
N GLY A 674 -0.86 -6.17 32.20
CA GLY A 674 -1.85 -6.77 31.30
C GLY A 674 -2.18 -8.22 31.64
N THR A 675 -3.45 -8.57 31.47
CA THR A 675 -3.92 -9.95 31.57
C THR A 675 -3.59 -10.69 30.29
N ASP A 676 -2.89 -11.80 30.39
CA ASP A 676 -2.55 -12.64 29.25
C ASP A 676 -3.77 -13.30 28.62
N TYR A 677 -3.68 -13.58 27.32
CA TYR A 677 -4.68 -14.33 26.58
C TYR A 677 -4.88 -15.74 27.17
N PRO A 678 -6.09 -16.33 27.10
CA PRO A 678 -6.33 -17.63 27.71
C PRO A 678 -5.36 -18.71 27.23
N THR A 679 -5.30 -19.02 25.93
CA THR A 679 -4.44 -20.11 25.41
C THR A 679 -3.32 -19.65 24.47
N LEU A 680 -3.34 -18.43 23.95
CA LEU A 680 -2.39 -17.97 22.91
C LEU A 680 -0.93 -18.12 23.36
N THR A 681 -0.54 -17.46 24.45
CA THR A 681 0.84 -17.52 24.98
C THR A 681 1.25 -18.93 25.41
N LEU A 682 0.31 -19.75 25.87
CA LEU A 682 0.58 -21.16 26.18
C LEU A 682 0.95 -21.93 24.91
N VAL A 683 0.17 -21.77 23.84
CA VAL A 683 0.45 -22.38 22.54
C VAL A 683 1.79 -21.87 22.00
N ASP A 684 2.08 -20.58 22.11
CA ASP A 684 3.35 -19.99 21.70
C ASP A 684 4.56 -20.60 22.41
N LEU A 685 4.46 -20.83 23.72
CA LEU A 685 5.50 -21.49 24.50
C LEU A 685 5.70 -22.94 24.05
N LEU A 686 4.60 -23.69 23.88
CA LEU A 686 4.64 -25.08 23.44
C LEU A 686 5.23 -25.24 22.03
N LEU A 687 4.82 -24.37 21.09
CA LEU A 687 5.37 -24.34 19.72
C LEU A 687 6.84 -23.95 19.74
N SER A 688 7.26 -23.06 20.64
CA SER A 688 8.67 -22.71 20.78
C SER A 688 9.51 -23.89 21.25
N GLN A 689 9.02 -24.67 22.22
CA GLN A 689 9.71 -25.88 22.70
C GLN A 689 9.82 -26.95 21.62
N LYS A 690 8.71 -27.20 20.89
CA LYS A 690 8.69 -28.10 19.74
C LYS A 690 9.72 -27.68 18.68
N LEU A 691 9.77 -26.39 18.36
CA LEU A 691 10.72 -25.86 17.40
C LEU A 691 12.18 -26.03 17.86
N PHE A 692 12.47 -25.83 19.15
CA PHE A 692 13.81 -26.08 19.68
C PHE A 692 14.22 -27.55 19.50
N GLU A 693 13.31 -28.48 19.78
CA GLU A 693 13.54 -29.92 19.57
C GLU A 693 13.82 -30.24 18.10
N GLU A 694 13.03 -29.69 17.17
CA GLU A 694 13.19 -29.90 15.72
C GLU A 694 14.55 -29.47 15.19
N ILE A 695 15.12 -28.38 15.73
CA ILE A 695 16.45 -27.88 15.34
C ILE A 695 17.58 -28.42 16.21
N SER A 696 17.30 -29.40 17.08
CA SER A 696 18.27 -29.94 18.06
C SER A 696 18.87 -28.88 19.00
N TYR A 697 18.12 -27.81 19.29
CA TYR A 697 18.49 -26.80 20.25
C TYR A 697 17.94 -27.16 21.65
N PRO A 698 18.67 -26.86 22.75
CA PRO A 698 18.22 -27.26 24.08
C PRO A 698 16.87 -26.66 24.46
N ARG A 699 15.95 -27.53 24.89
CA ARG A 699 14.69 -27.19 25.53
C ARG A 699 14.91 -26.24 26.71
N SER A 700 14.01 -25.29 26.91
CA SER A 700 14.08 -24.34 28.03
C SER A 700 13.34 -24.87 29.26
N SER A 701 14.04 -25.12 30.36
CA SER A 701 13.39 -25.45 31.64
C SER A 701 12.55 -24.31 32.19
N ILE A 702 12.87 -23.06 31.83
CA ILE A 702 12.11 -21.88 32.25
C ILE A 702 10.76 -21.82 31.51
N PHE A 703 10.75 -22.09 30.20
CA PHE A 703 9.50 -22.16 29.44
C PHE A 703 8.63 -23.31 29.95
N ASP A 704 9.23 -24.43 30.39
CA ASP A 704 8.48 -25.53 31.02
C ASP A 704 7.76 -25.10 32.31
N GLU A 705 8.41 -24.32 33.17
CA GLU A 705 7.76 -23.78 34.37
C GLU A 705 6.63 -22.80 34.03
N MET A 706 6.81 -21.97 32.99
CA MET A 706 5.77 -21.05 32.52
C MET A 706 4.57 -21.81 31.92
N ILE A 707 4.82 -22.84 31.10
CA ILE A 707 3.78 -23.72 30.55
C ILE A 707 3.01 -24.38 31.69
N LYS A 708 3.71 -25.02 32.63
CA LYS A 708 3.10 -25.69 33.78
C LYS A 708 2.24 -24.75 34.61
N SER A 709 2.74 -23.55 34.91
CA SER A 709 1.99 -22.53 35.66
C SER A 709 0.72 -22.13 34.92
N LYS A 710 0.85 -21.76 33.64
CA LYS A 710 -0.28 -21.30 32.81
C LYS A 710 -1.32 -22.40 32.59
N THR A 711 -0.92 -23.63 32.27
CA THR A 711 -1.84 -24.75 32.11
C THR A 711 -2.59 -25.05 33.40
N THR A 712 -1.89 -25.05 34.54
CA THR A 712 -2.50 -25.26 35.85
C THR A 712 -3.54 -24.18 36.16
N TYR A 713 -3.20 -22.90 35.92
CA TYR A 713 -4.14 -21.78 36.05
C TYR A 713 -5.40 -22.00 35.19
N LEU A 714 -5.25 -22.31 33.90
CA LEU A 714 -6.39 -22.52 32.99
C LEU A 714 -7.29 -23.69 33.38
N VAL A 715 -6.69 -24.79 33.86
CA VAL A 715 -7.42 -25.95 34.37
C VAL A 715 -8.20 -25.59 35.64
N ASN A 716 -7.58 -24.86 36.56
CA ASN A 716 -8.24 -24.40 37.80
C ASN A 716 -9.40 -23.44 37.52
N GLU A 717 -9.26 -22.57 36.51
CA GLU A 717 -10.32 -21.67 36.03
C GLU A 717 -11.36 -22.36 35.14
N ASN A 718 -11.23 -23.68 34.93
CA ASN A 718 -12.10 -24.48 34.06
C ASN A 718 -12.25 -23.89 32.64
N HIS A 719 -11.16 -23.34 32.09
CA HIS A 719 -11.12 -22.79 30.73
C HIS A 719 -11.20 -23.90 29.65
N PRO A 720 -12.09 -23.80 28.64
CA PRO A 720 -12.20 -24.83 27.61
C PRO A 720 -10.98 -24.86 26.69
N PHE A 721 -10.37 -26.03 26.49
CA PHE A 721 -9.29 -26.22 25.51
C PHE A 721 -9.82 -26.72 24.17
N LYS A 722 -9.16 -26.34 23.08
CA LYS A 722 -9.34 -26.98 21.76
C LYS A 722 -8.59 -28.31 21.72
N GLY A 723 -9.03 -29.23 20.84
CA GLY A 723 -8.42 -30.55 20.72
C GLY A 723 -6.92 -30.52 20.38
N ASN A 724 -6.52 -29.63 19.48
CA ASN A 724 -5.12 -29.45 19.08
C ASN A 724 -4.24 -28.85 20.20
N GLU A 725 -4.80 -28.00 21.08
CA GLU A 725 -4.07 -27.46 22.23
C GLU A 725 -3.77 -28.58 23.24
N LEU A 726 -4.73 -29.48 23.48
CA LEU A 726 -4.55 -30.66 24.34
C LEU A 726 -3.54 -31.65 23.76
N GLU A 727 -3.57 -31.86 22.45
CA GLU A 727 -2.59 -32.68 21.75
C GLU A 727 -1.18 -32.11 21.90
N LEU A 728 -0.99 -30.81 21.65
CA LEU A 728 0.30 -30.15 21.79
C LEU A 728 0.84 -30.22 23.23
N LEU A 729 -0.02 -30.08 24.24
CA LEU A 729 0.36 -30.30 25.65
C LEU A 729 0.86 -31.73 25.89
N ARG A 730 0.18 -32.74 25.34
CA ARG A 730 0.60 -34.14 25.48
C ARG A 730 1.91 -34.41 24.76
N GLU A 731 2.04 -33.95 23.52
CA GLU A 731 3.27 -34.06 22.70
C GLU A 731 4.48 -33.49 23.44
N GLN A 732 4.29 -32.35 24.11
CA GLN A 732 5.36 -31.62 24.81
C GLN A 732 5.54 -32.04 26.28
N GLY A 733 4.95 -33.16 26.71
CA GLY A 733 5.20 -33.76 28.03
C GLY A 733 4.33 -33.24 29.18
N PHE A 734 3.31 -32.41 28.91
CA PHE A 734 2.41 -31.81 29.90
C PHE A 734 1.03 -32.47 29.98
N GLY A 735 0.86 -33.63 29.32
CA GLY A 735 -0.42 -34.35 29.29
C GLY A 735 -0.99 -34.67 30.67
N TYR A 736 -0.14 -34.89 31.67
CA TYR A 736 -0.53 -35.17 33.06
C TYR A 736 -1.29 -34.00 33.73
N LEU A 737 -1.15 -32.77 33.23
CA LEU A 737 -1.88 -31.61 33.73
C LEU A 737 -3.33 -31.56 33.23
N VAL A 738 -3.66 -32.33 32.18
CA VAL A 738 -4.97 -32.31 31.50
C VAL A 738 -5.60 -33.71 31.35
N GLU A 739 -5.06 -34.71 32.04
CA GLU A 739 -5.44 -36.13 31.88
C GLU A 739 -6.91 -36.41 32.22
N SER A 740 -7.48 -35.68 33.17
CA SER A 740 -8.88 -35.76 33.60
C SER A 740 -9.75 -34.58 33.14
N TYR A 741 -9.24 -33.76 32.21
CA TYR A 741 -9.90 -32.52 31.84
C TYR A 741 -11.00 -32.72 30.78
N GLY A 742 -12.27 -32.52 31.17
CA GLY A 742 -13.43 -32.80 30.33
C GLY A 742 -13.99 -31.64 29.51
N ASN A 743 -13.53 -30.40 29.75
CA ASN A 743 -14.07 -29.21 29.09
C ASN A 743 -13.36 -28.95 27.74
N VAL A 744 -13.84 -29.60 26.68
CA VAL A 744 -13.26 -29.52 25.33
C VAL A 744 -14.17 -28.73 24.39
N LYS A 745 -13.63 -27.70 23.74
CA LYS A 745 -14.35 -26.92 22.73
C LYS A 745 -14.41 -27.70 21.41
N ALA A 746 -15.60 -27.81 20.82
CA ALA A 746 -15.78 -28.44 19.50
C ALA A 746 -14.88 -27.76 18.46
N SER A 747 -14.11 -28.56 17.70
CA SER A 747 -13.23 -28.06 16.66
C SER A 747 -14.03 -27.75 15.40
N SER A 748 -14.06 -26.50 14.96
CA SER A 748 -14.65 -26.10 13.69
C SER A 748 -13.65 -26.33 12.56
N ILE A 749 -13.76 -27.51 11.93
CA ILE A 749 -13.16 -27.94 10.64
C ILE A 749 -11.62 -27.98 10.56
N PRO A 750 -11.03 -29.10 10.11
CA PRO A 750 -9.60 -29.21 9.85
C PRO A 750 -9.28 -28.59 8.49
N LEU A 751 -8.57 -27.47 8.48
CA LEU A 751 -7.70 -27.14 7.35
C LEU A 751 -6.29 -27.49 7.80
N ASP A 752 -5.55 -28.20 6.96
CA ASP A 752 -4.18 -28.60 7.22
C ASP A 752 -3.38 -27.34 7.50
N LYS A 753 -2.90 -27.20 8.74
CA LYS A 753 -2.23 -25.97 9.20
C LYS A 753 -0.75 -26.12 8.89
N ASP A 754 -0.25 -25.25 8.02
CA ASP A 754 1.19 -25.02 7.96
C ASP A 754 1.65 -24.53 9.35
N THR A 755 2.83 -24.98 9.78
CA THR A 755 3.45 -24.54 11.04
C THR A 755 3.65 -23.03 11.07
N LEU A 756 3.75 -22.38 9.90
CA LEU A 756 3.78 -20.93 9.74
C LEU A 756 2.41 -20.25 9.92
N ASP A 757 1.30 -20.90 9.61
CA ASP A 757 -0.05 -20.35 9.86
C ASP A 757 -0.38 -20.32 11.36
N LEU A 758 0.21 -21.23 12.14
CA LEU A 758 0.17 -21.22 13.60
C LEU A 758 1.06 -20.14 14.23
N LEU A 759 1.99 -19.54 13.47
CA LEU A 759 2.72 -18.36 13.91
C LEU A 759 1.91 -17.07 13.72
N ALA A 760 1.01 -17.04 12.72
CA ALA A 760 0.25 -15.86 12.34
C ALA A 760 -1.12 -15.70 13.01
N GLU A 761 -1.73 -16.81 13.46
CA GLU A 761 -2.97 -16.86 14.28
C GLU A 761 -2.68 -16.64 15.76
#